data_AF-U6L5T3-F1
#
_entry.id   AF-U6L5T3-F1
#
_cell.length_a   1.000
_cell.length_b   1.000
_cell.length_c   1.000
_cell.angle_alpha   90.00
_cell.angle_beta   90.00
_cell.angle_gamma   90.00
#
_symmetry.space_group_name_H-M   'P 1'
#
loop_
_entity.id
_entity.type
_entity.pdbx_description
1 polymer ?
#
loop_
_entity_poly.entity_id
_entity_poly.type
_entity_poly.pdbx_seq_one_letter_code
_entity_poly.pdbx_strand_id
1 'polypeptide(L)'
;SLLHYRHKARWPEVLSLCGEAAAAVEVCAYREFLVSLPPAADAGSLAPFLDKFYSAAFSSFEPVISTLWELLLAAEGTEQQQQQQQQQQQQRGAAGGAAGKTPAFLRAKQQELKLFRPQLDFAFGTCVRVFGCCRVLGEEKKSSVCRLFLSFAADAAASFETFAAGSNVWLLPLLQRFVCRDQLSFFVQHVLPAAAAAQQRAEATAAAAPAESKDWVRVYRQLWGLLPAFASQPLDLFCCLEAKSWKEELKGVEAAVGGSKEDLNSPKSGKISKNDFQKPLLLPRLLELLHNSSLRDAACSSIVAFAKSAAAPGAQTPLLQQQQQQQQGALLQLGWAAAEQRAAPSGAPTAAESQLLLLLQRVAEAVAAAAAGEGSAAAVRAAAAAAAAAAHVCSPTDSSLLPAAVMAAATADSNRRALAQYAEEILSFVTVRYLLLHKDTAAAATAAAARPDEAAFAALSESAKAKAAQQLLLAIRAFAPLCPRALMETNARRFSAALLAAVSAAAAPVAAAAAGGSTGAPLLAPKECGALLDICGALRPFAAPEIGRELFEATLTLLRRCNEALSSSSSSSSSSSRALLRTLQRKAYMSLKHALEDGGEREQLLGVWAALKESCGTAAAAADLKQRLCCLEALLQSLGKHKSEFSEEAWGQLLGELLPAAVPELLLSLKDLNKKARAAAAQTLDTLAQLCEGSQLHLSALVTYVAAGFGGLTPETGGPQGAPGAPPLLKSAAALALGRLFDLYCS
;
A
#
# COMPACT_ATOMS: atom_id res chain seq x y z
N SER A 1 12.08 13.13 -34.67
CA SER A 1 12.26 12.24 -35.83
C SER A 1 11.75 10.81 -35.60
N LEU A 2 12.17 10.09 -34.54
CA LEU A 2 11.75 8.70 -34.30
C LEU A 2 10.26 8.53 -33.95
N LEU A 3 9.64 9.54 -33.32
CA LEU A 3 8.20 9.55 -33.02
C LEU A 3 7.31 9.75 -34.26
N HIS A 4 7.89 10.09 -35.43
CA HIS A 4 7.15 10.13 -36.70
C HIS A 4 6.96 8.71 -37.27
N TYR A 5 5.99 8.01 -36.68
CA TYR A 5 5.10 6.98 -37.24
C TYR A 5 5.64 5.71 -37.96
N ARG A 6 6.91 5.60 -38.36
CA ARG A 6 7.36 4.46 -39.20
C ARG A 6 7.97 3.27 -38.44
N HIS A 7 8.42 3.43 -37.19
CA HIS A 7 9.08 2.36 -36.43
C HIS A 7 8.38 2.06 -35.10
N LYS A 8 7.12 1.61 -35.18
CA LYS A 8 6.27 1.28 -34.01
C LYS A 8 6.91 0.29 -33.03
N ALA A 9 7.66 -0.69 -33.55
CA ALA A 9 8.39 -1.65 -32.73
C ALA A 9 9.39 -1.01 -31.75
N ARG A 10 9.88 0.21 -32.06
CA ARG A 10 10.87 0.93 -31.25
C ARG A 10 10.27 1.99 -30.34
N TRP A 11 8.94 2.14 -30.32
CA TRP A 11 8.29 3.14 -29.46
C TRP A 11 8.61 2.96 -27.97
N PRO A 12 8.62 1.73 -27.40
CA PRO A 12 9.01 1.55 -26.01
C PRO A 12 10.42 2.08 -25.71
N GLU A 13 11.38 1.79 -26.60
CA GLU A 13 12.78 2.26 -26.48
C GLU A 13 12.86 3.78 -26.55
N VAL A 14 12.18 4.39 -27.53
CA VAL A 14 12.20 5.85 -27.75
C VAL A 14 11.57 6.59 -26.58
N LEU A 15 10.45 6.09 -26.06
CA LEU A 15 9.79 6.69 -24.89
C LEU A 15 10.64 6.52 -23.62
N SER A 16 11.31 5.38 -23.44
CA SER A 16 12.29 5.18 -22.36
C SER A 16 13.42 6.21 -22.47
N LEU A 17 14.02 6.35 -23.66
CA LEU A 17 15.08 7.31 -23.93
C LEU A 17 14.64 8.76 -23.69
N CYS A 18 13.39 9.12 -23.99
CA CYS A 18 12.86 10.44 -23.65
C CYS A 18 12.82 10.67 -22.14
N GLY A 19 12.35 9.68 -21.37
CA GLY A 19 12.36 9.74 -19.90
C GLY A 19 13.77 9.80 -19.32
N GLU A 20 14.68 8.97 -19.83
CA GLU A 20 16.09 8.94 -19.42
C GLU A 20 16.81 10.26 -19.76
N ALA A 21 16.56 10.84 -20.93
CA ALA A 21 17.12 12.13 -21.32
C ALA A 21 16.64 13.26 -20.41
N ALA A 22 15.35 13.28 -20.04
CA ALA A 22 14.83 14.23 -19.06
C ALA A 22 15.47 14.02 -17.68
N ALA A 23 15.57 12.78 -17.21
CA ALA A 23 16.23 12.46 -15.93
C ALA A 23 17.72 12.85 -15.93
N ALA A 24 18.42 12.73 -17.05
CA ALA A 24 19.81 13.14 -17.18
C ALA A 24 19.98 14.67 -17.00
N VAL A 25 19.00 15.48 -17.42
CA VAL A 25 19.01 16.94 -17.18
C VAL A 25 19.03 17.25 -15.67
N GLU A 26 18.27 16.51 -14.86
CA GLU A 26 18.27 16.66 -13.40
C GLU A 26 19.66 16.33 -12.81
N VAL A 27 20.27 15.22 -13.22
CA VAL A 27 21.61 14.83 -12.76
C VAL A 27 22.65 15.88 -13.15
N CYS A 28 22.59 16.39 -14.38
CA CYS A 28 23.47 17.45 -14.85
C CYS A 28 23.27 18.74 -14.05
N ALA A 29 22.03 19.12 -13.74
CA ALA A 29 21.74 20.31 -12.94
C ALA A 29 22.38 20.23 -11.55
N TYR A 30 22.23 19.09 -10.86
CA TYR A 30 22.86 18.89 -9.55
C TYR A 30 24.38 18.85 -9.63
N ARG A 31 24.95 18.23 -10.66
CA ARG A 31 26.40 18.20 -10.86
C ARG A 31 26.96 19.60 -11.09
N GLU A 32 26.35 20.38 -11.97
CA GLU A 32 26.74 21.76 -12.26
C GLU A 32 26.59 22.65 -11.03
N PHE A 33 25.54 22.46 -10.23
CA PHE A 33 25.37 23.16 -8.95
C PHE A 33 26.51 22.85 -7.98
N LEU A 34 26.85 21.57 -7.80
CA LEU A 34 27.92 21.15 -6.89
C LEU A 34 29.30 21.66 -7.33
N VAL A 35 29.55 21.74 -8.64
CA VAL A 35 30.80 22.30 -9.18
C VAL A 35 30.84 23.82 -9.04
N SER A 36 29.69 24.48 -9.18
CA SER A 36 29.55 25.94 -9.09
C SER A 36 29.43 26.45 -7.65
N LEU A 37 29.40 25.56 -6.65
CA LEU A 37 29.14 25.91 -5.27
C LEU A 37 30.35 26.63 -4.66
N PRO A 38 30.27 27.92 -4.28
CA PRO A 38 31.31 28.51 -3.47
C PRO A 38 31.37 27.80 -2.11
N PRO A 39 32.56 27.71 -1.47
CA PRO A 39 32.74 27.00 -0.20
C PRO A 39 31.90 27.54 0.97
N ALA A 40 31.21 28.68 0.79
CA ALA A 40 30.32 29.30 1.77
C ALA A 40 28.87 29.47 1.27
N ALA A 41 28.44 28.74 0.23
CA ALA A 41 27.07 28.87 -0.29
C ALA A 41 26.03 28.40 0.74
N ASP A 42 24.97 29.18 0.89
CA ASP A 42 23.78 28.78 1.63
C ASP A 42 22.90 27.83 0.79
N ALA A 43 22.09 27.03 1.47
CA ALA A 43 21.11 26.15 0.82
C ALA A 43 20.05 26.94 0.02
N GLY A 44 19.92 28.25 0.26
CA GLY A 44 19.01 29.15 -0.47
C GLY A 44 19.41 29.38 -1.93
N SER A 45 20.69 29.22 -2.27
CA SER A 45 21.18 29.38 -3.66
C SER A 45 20.74 28.27 -4.63
N LEU A 46 20.28 27.10 -4.13
CA LEU A 46 19.94 25.96 -4.97
C LEU A 46 18.71 26.21 -5.84
N ALA A 47 17.62 26.75 -5.26
CA ALA A 47 16.37 26.92 -5.99
C ALA A 47 16.50 27.91 -7.17
N PRO A 48 17.09 29.12 -7.01
CA PRO A 48 17.33 30.02 -8.13
C PRO A 48 18.25 29.45 -9.21
N PHE A 49 19.26 28.66 -8.81
CA PHE A 49 20.16 28.00 -9.74
C PHE A 49 19.43 26.96 -10.58
N LEU A 50 18.68 26.05 -9.94
CA LEU A 50 17.89 25.03 -10.61
C LEU A 50 16.84 25.66 -11.52
N ASP A 51 16.19 26.74 -11.07
CA ASP A 51 15.21 27.48 -11.87
C ASP A 51 15.82 28.00 -13.19
N LYS A 52 16.98 28.65 -13.10
CA LYS A 52 17.73 29.14 -14.26
C LYS A 52 18.17 27.99 -15.18
N PHE A 53 18.72 26.91 -14.62
CA PHE A 53 19.22 25.77 -15.37
C PHE A 53 18.08 25.05 -16.11
N TYR A 54 17.00 24.72 -15.40
CA TYR A 54 15.85 24.04 -15.98
C TYR A 54 15.12 24.92 -17.00
N SER A 55 15.07 26.23 -16.81
CA SER A 55 14.49 27.13 -17.81
C SER A 55 15.27 27.14 -19.13
N ALA A 56 16.60 27.08 -19.06
CA ALA A 56 17.44 26.95 -20.26
C ALA A 56 17.21 25.59 -20.93
N ALA A 57 17.28 24.50 -20.17
CA ALA A 57 17.10 23.14 -20.70
C ALA A 57 15.68 22.89 -21.26
N PHE A 58 14.65 23.45 -20.62
CA PHE A 58 13.25 23.30 -21.02
C PHE A 58 13.01 23.75 -22.46
N SER A 59 13.64 24.85 -22.90
CA SER A 59 13.53 25.33 -24.28
C SER A 59 13.94 24.29 -25.34
N SER A 60 14.90 23.41 -24.99
CA SER A 60 15.36 22.33 -25.87
C SER A 60 14.45 21.10 -25.81
N PHE A 61 13.71 20.91 -24.71
CA PHE A 61 12.78 19.81 -24.50
C PHE A 61 11.33 20.13 -24.89
N GLU A 62 10.97 21.41 -25.06
CA GLU A 62 9.61 21.84 -25.38
C GLU A 62 8.98 21.06 -26.56
N PRO A 63 9.68 20.82 -27.70
CA PRO A 63 9.11 20.02 -28.79
C PRO A 63 8.84 18.56 -28.41
N VAL A 64 9.70 17.97 -27.56
CA VAL A 64 9.56 16.59 -27.08
C VAL A 64 8.38 16.49 -26.12
N ILE A 65 8.29 17.42 -25.17
CA ILE A 65 7.20 17.48 -24.19
C ILE A 65 5.86 17.68 -24.90
N SER A 66 5.80 18.60 -25.87
CA SER A 66 4.62 18.83 -26.72
C SER A 66 4.20 17.56 -27.46
N THR A 67 5.17 16.82 -28.04
CA THR A 67 4.87 15.58 -28.74
C THR A 67 4.37 14.48 -27.78
N LEU A 68 4.99 14.34 -26.61
CA LEU A 68 4.56 13.39 -25.57
C LEU A 68 3.14 13.70 -25.09
N TRP A 69 2.81 14.97 -24.92
CA TRP A 69 1.48 15.44 -24.55
C TRP A 69 0.42 15.13 -25.61
N GLU A 70 0.70 15.42 -26.88
CA GLU A 70 -0.21 15.06 -27.98
C GLU A 70 -0.46 13.54 -28.07
N LEU A 71 0.58 12.74 -27.84
CA LEU A 71 0.46 11.28 -27.80
C LEU A 71 -0.36 10.81 -26.60
N LEU A 72 -0.22 11.44 -25.44
CA LEU A 72 -1.03 11.15 -24.25
C LEU A 72 -2.51 11.52 -24.48
N LEU A 73 -2.79 12.70 -25.02
CA LEU A 73 -4.14 13.11 -25.39
C LEU A 73 -4.78 12.14 -26.40
N ALA A 74 -4.02 11.74 -27.42
CA ALA A 74 -4.46 10.78 -28.41
C ALA A 74 -4.69 9.38 -27.82
N ALA A 75 -3.92 8.98 -26.79
CA ALA A 75 -4.10 7.72 -26.08
C ALA A 75 -5.35 7.71 -25.19
N GLU A 76 -5.61 8.83 -24.49
CA GLU A 76 -6.81 9.00 -23.68
C GLU A 76 -8.07 8.95 -24.57
N GLY A 77 -7.97 9.62 -25.73
CA GLY A 77 -9.05 9.75 -26.71
C GLY A 77 -10.20 10.58 -26.16
N THR A 78 -9.87 11.78 -25.71
CA THR A 78 -10.84 12.82 -25.35
C THR A 78 -11.83 12.99 -26.50
N GLU A 79 -13.12 12.77 -26.23
CA GLU A 79 -14.21 12.88 -27.22
C GLU A 79 -14.20 14.24 -27.93
N GLN A 80 -13.74 15.30 -27.27
CA GLN A 80 -13.50 16.62 -27.86
C GLN A 80 -12.65 16.58 -29.13
N GLN A 81 -11.59 15.76 -29.17
CA GLN A 81 -10.73 15.67 -30.35
C GLN A 81 -11.42 14.91 -31.50
N GLN A 82 -12.27 13.93 -31.17
CA GLN A 82 -13.10 13.24 -32.18
C GLN A 82 -14.22 14.15 -32.72
N GLN A 83 -14.89 14.94 -31.85
CA GLN A 83 -15.94 15.87 -32.25
C GLN A 83 -15.39 17.07 -33.03
N GLN A 84 -14.26 17.64 -32.64
CA GLN A 84 -13.64 18.78 -33.34
C GLN A 84 -13.11 18.36 -34.72
N GLN A 85 -12.58 17.13 -34.86
CA GLN A 85 -12.23 16.58 -36.17
C GLN A 85 -13.45 16.24 -37.03
N GLN A 86 -14.54 15.74 -36.42
CA GLN A 86 -15.81 15.53 -37.14
C GLN A 86 -16.42 16.84 -37.62
N GLN A 87 -16.42 17.90 -36.80
CA GLN A 87 -16.93 19.22 -37.20
C GLN A 87 -16.06 19.86 -38.30
N GLN A 88 -14.73 19.76 -38.21
CA GLN A 88 -13.84 20.21 -39.31
C GLN A 88 -14.02 19.40 -40.60
N GLN A 89 -14.30 18.09 -40.50
CA GLN A 89 -14.62 17.26 -41.67
C GLN A 89 -16.00 17.59 -42.27
N GLN A 90 -17.00 17.90 -41.44
CA GLN A 90 -18.31 18.35 -41.91
C GLN A 90 -18.23 19.72 -42.60
N GLN A 91 -17.40 20.64 -42.09
CA GLN A 91 -17.16 21.94 -42.72
C GLN A 91 -16.30 21.84 -44.00
N ARG A 92 -15.37 20.88 -44.08
CA ARG A 92 -14.59 20.60 -45.31
C ARG A 92 -15.33 19.75 -46.34
N GLY A 93 -16.46 19.13 -45.98
CA GLY A 93 -17.22 18.20 -46.82
C GLY A 93 -17.91 18.81 -48.04
N ALA A 94 -17.88 20.13 -48.23
CA ALA A 94 -18.51 20.77 -49.39
C ALA A 94 -17.56 20.96 -50.59
N ALA A 95 -16.23 20.83 -50.44
CA ALA A 95 -15.30 21.08 -51.54
C ALA A 95 -14.04 20.20 -51.45
N GLY A 96 -14.07 19.02 -52.09
CA GLY A 96 -12.87 18.28 -52.45
C GLY A 96 -12.78 16.87 -51.86
N GLY A 97 -12.94 15.86 -52.71
CA GLY A 97 -12.82 14.44 -52.39
C GLY A 97 -11.39 14.00 -52.07
N ALA A 98 -10.91 14.32 -50.87
CA ALA A 98 -9.72 13.71 -50.29
C ALA A 98 -10.13 12.60 -49.31
N ALA A 99 -9.58 11.40 -49.49
CA ALA A 99 -9.83 10.20 -48.69
C ALA A 99 -9.57 10.45 -47.18
N GLY A 100 -10.62 10.81 -46.46
CA GLY A 100 -10.59 10.96 -45.02
C GLY A 100 -10.36 9.61 -44.34
N LYS A 101 -9.40 9.57 -43.41
CA LYS A 101 -9.17 8.41 -42.53
C LYS A 101 -10.49 8.07 -41.82
N THR A 102 -10.96 6.84 -41.97
CA THR A 102 -12.22 6.39 -41.36
C THR A 102 -12.14 6.45 -39.83
N PRO A 103 -13.26 6.68 -39.11
CA PRO A 103 -13.29 6.68 -37.64
C PRO A 103 -12.76 5.39 -37.02
N ALA A 104 -12.88 4.26 -37.73
CA ALA A 104 -12.28 2.99 -37.36
C ALA A 104 -10.74 3.05 -37.27
N PHE A 105 -10.10 3.77 -38.20
CA PHE A 105 -8.65 3.95 -38.19
C PHE A 105 -8.16 4.77 -36.98
N LEU A 106 -8.92 5.80 -36.58
CA LEU A 106 -8.59 6.59 -35.39
C LEU A 106 -8.75 5.77 -34.10
N ARG A 107 -9.80 4.95 -33.98
CA ARG A 107 -9.97 4.03 -32.85
C ARG A 107 -8.88 2.98 -32.77
N ALA A 108 -8.48 2.39 -33.91
CA ALA A 108 -7.37 1.43 -33.96
C ALA A 108 -6.06 2.08 -33.48
N LYS A 109 -5.77 3.31 -33.92
CA LYS A 109 -4.61 4.08 -33.44
C LYS A 109 -4.69 4.38 -31.95
N GLN A 110 -5.85 4.75 -31.42
CA GLN A 110 -6.02 4.99 -29.99
C GLN A 110 -5.75 3.71 -29.18
N GLN A 111 -6.30 2.56 -29.60
CA GLN A 111 -6.05 1.28 -28.94
C GLN A 111 -4.58 0.90 -28.96
N GLU A 112 -3.88 1.19 -30.06
CA GLU A 112 -2.44 0.99 -30.17
C GLU A 112 -1.66 1.90 -29.22
N LEU A 113 -1.99 3.20 -29.14
CA LEU A 113 -1.37 4.13 -28.20
C LEU A 113 -1.59 3.72 -26.74
N LYS A 114 -2.75 3.14 -26.41
CA LYS A 114 -3.04 2.62 -25.07
C LYS A 114 -2.09 1.49 -24.64
N LEU A 115 -1.52 0.73 -25.58
CA LEU A 115 -0.50 -0.29 -25.26
C LEU A 115 0.81 0.34 -24.76
N PHE A 116 1.10 1.56 -25.18
CA PHE A 116 2.30 2.32 -24.80
C PHE A 116 2.05 3.32 -23.66
N ARG A 117 0.86 3.29 -23.05
CA ARG A 117 0.50 4.25 -21.99
C ARG A 117 1.48 4.24 -20.81
N PRO A 118 1.96 3.09 -20.30
CA PRO A 118 2.92 3.09 -19.20
C PRO A 118 4.24 3.81 -19.54
N GLN A 119 4.72 3.68 -20.79
CA GLN A 119 5.94 4.34 -21.25
C GLN A 119 5.73 5.83 -21.53
N LEU A 120 4.55 6.20 -22.05
CA LEU A 120 4.15 7.61 -22.21
C LEU A 120 4.03 8.31 -20.85
N ASP A 121 3.37 7.67 -19.88
CA ASP A 121 3.23 8.19 -18.52
C ASP A 121 4.60 8.36 -17.87
N PHE A 122 5.51 7.42 -18.07
CA PHE A 122 6.88 7.51 -17.58
C PHE A 122 7.67 8.66 -18.22
N ALA A 123 7.64 8.77 -19.56
CA ALA A 123 8.38 9.81 -20.28
C ALA A 123 7.86 11.21 -19.93
N PHE A 124 6.55 11.42 -20.02
CA PHE A 124 5.93 12.71 -19.71
C PHE A 124 6.00 13.03 -18.21
N GLY A 125 5.72 12.05 -17.34
CA GLY A 125 5.85 12.21 -15.90
C GLY A 125 7.27 12.58 -15.49
N THR A 126 8.29 12.01 -16.12
CA THR A 126 9.68 12.42 -15.85
C THR A 126 9.95 13.85 -16.31
N CYS A 127 9.35 14.31 -17.42
CA CYS A 127 9.43 15.72 -17.80
C CYS A 127 8.78 16.64 -16.76
N VAL A 128 7.58 16.28 -16.25
CA VAL A 128 6.91 17.02 -15.16
C VAL A 128 7.79 17.07 -13.91
N ARG A 129 8.40 15.95 -13.52
CA ARG A 129 9.29 15.85 -12.36
C ARG A 129 10.51 16.76 -12.46
N VAL A 130 11.11 16.85 -13.65
CA VAL A 130 12.38 17.57 -13.87
C VAL A 130 12.15 19.06 -14.09
N PHE A 131 11.15 19.43 -14.88
CA PHE A 131 10.90 20.82 -15.26
C PHE A 131 9.87 21.53 -14.36
N GLY A 132 9.11 20.77 -13.58
CA GLY A 132 8.05 21.26 -12.69
C GLY A 132 6.72 21.52 -13.40
N CYS A 133 5.63 21.47 -12.64
CA CYS A 133 4.28 21.70 -13.11
C CYS A 133 4.10 23.11 -13.66
N CYS A 134 4.74 24.13 -13.07
CA CYS A 134 4.65 25.51 -13.58
C CYS A 134 5.12 25.62 -15.04
N ARG A 135 6.23 24.96 -15.40
CA ARG A 135 6.78 25.04 -16.76
C ARG A 135 6.03 24.14 -17.73
N VAL A 136 5.72 22.92 -17.29
CA VAL A 136 5.10 21.91 -18.17
C VAL A 136 3.61 22.18 -18.35
N LEU A 137 2.90 22.59 -17.29
CA LEU A 137 1.44 22.68 -17.23
C LEU A 137 0.89 24.11 -17.08
N GLY A 138 1.75 25.11 -16.82
CA GLY A 138 1.36 26.46 -16.45
C GLY A 138 0.77 27.32 -17.57
N GLU A 139 0.02 28.34 -17.14
CA GLU A 139 -0.77 29.23 -18.01
C GLU A 139 0.03 30.45 -18.55
N GLU A 140 1.20 30.75 -17.98
CA GLU A 140 1.88 32.05 -18.17
C GLU A 140 2.51 32.29 -19.54
N LYS A 141 2.64 31.28 -20.41
CA LYS A 141 3.19 31.45 -21.75
C LYS A 141 2.18 31.06 -22.82
N LYS A 142 1.98 31.97 -23.78
CA LYS A 142 1.19 31.73 -25.00
C LYS A 142 1.61 30.47 -25.79
N SER A 143 2.79 29.90 -25.53
CA SER A 143 3.28 28.67 -26.21
C SER A 143 3.08 27.36 -25.45
N SER A 144 2.61 27.33 -24.20
CA SER A 144 2.50 26.03 -23.49
C SER A 144 1.38 25.16 -24.09
N VAL A 145 1.80 24.09 -24.78
CA VAL A 145 0.95 23.11 -25.46
C VAL A 145 0.25 22.17 -24.47
N CYS A 146 0.82 22.00 -23.28
CA CYS A 146 0.29 21.14 -22.23
C CYS A 146 -0.35 22.00 -21.15
N ARG A 147 -1.69 22.01 -21.06
CA ARG A 147 -2.40 22.86 -20.10
C ARG A 147 -3.25 22.03 -19.17
N LEU A 148 -3.08 22.28 -17.87
CA LEU A 148 -3.93 21.76 -16.81
C LEU A 148 -4.92 22.84 -16.40
N PHE A 149 -6.08 22.90 -17.05
CA PHE A 149 -7.08 23.94 -16.78
C PHE A 149 -7.95 23.60 -15.56
N LEU A 150 -7.35 23.60 -14.37
CA LEU A 150 -8.10 23.37 -13.13
C LEU A 150 -9.05 24.54 -12.78
N SER A 151 -8.82 25.71 -13.36
CA SER A 151 -9.65 26.91 -13.24
C SER A 151 -11.11 26.68 -13.68
N PHE A 152 -11.38 25.71 -14.56
CA PHE A 152 -12.75 25.32 -14.93
C PHE A 152 -13.58 24.78 -13.78
N ALA A 153 -12.97 24.33 -12.67
CA ALA A 153 -13.74 23.87 -11.51
C ALA A 153 -14.62 25.01 -10.93
N ALA A 154 -14.17 26.26 -11.07
CA ALA A 154 -14.86 27.44 -10.57
C ALA A 154 -16.04 27.89 -11.44
N ASP A 155 -16.17 27.42 -12.69
CA ASP A 155 -17.25 27.84 -13.60
C ASP A 155 -18.57 27.15 -13.26
N ALA A 156 -19.38 27.78 -12.42
CA ALA A 156 -20.67 27.31 -11.92
C ALA A 156 -21.62 26.72 -12.99
N ALA A 157 -21.48 27.10 -14.27
CA ALA A 157 -22.31 26.61 -15.36
C ALA A 157 -21.82 25.29 -16.00
N ALA A 158 -20.55 24.92 -15.81
CA ALA A 158 -19.99 23.71 -16.40
C ALA A 158 -20.49 22.44 -15.69
N SER A 159 -20.93 21.45 -16.49
CA SER A 159 -21.18 20.08 -16.02
C SER A 159 -19.88 19.36 -15.70
N PHE A 160 -19.93 18.30 -14.88
CA PHE A 160 -18.75 17.47 -14.58
C PHE A 160 -18.06 16.96 -15.85
N GLU A 161 -18.81 16.53 -16.87
CA GLU A 161 -18.26 16.03 -18.12
C GLU A 161 -17.49 17.10 -18.89
N THR A 162 -18.05 18.32 -18.96
CA THR A 162 -17.39 19.46 -19.59
C THR A 162 -16.12 19.83 -18.84
N PHE A 163 -16.18 19.85 -17.50
CA PHE A 163 -15.03 20.07 -16.65
C PHE A 163 -13.98 18.98 -16.84
N ALA A 164 -14.35 17.70 -16.81
CA ALA A 164 -13.42 16.58 -16.92
C ALA A 164 -12.69 16.57 -18.27
N ALA A 165 -13.40 16.88 -19.35
CA ALA A 165 -12.83 17.02 -20.68
C ALA A 165 -11.89 18.24 -20.80
N GLY A 166 -12.29 19.39 -20.26
CA GLY A 166 -11.53 20.63 -20.37
C GLY A 166 -10.32 20.73 -19.44
N SER A 167 -10.39 20.13 -18.25
CA SER A 167 -9.37 20.27 -17.19
C SER A 167 -8.30 19.17 -17.17
N ASN A 168 -8.44 18.14 -18.01
CA ASN A 168 -7.51 17.00 -18.09
C ASN A 168 -7.34 16.27 -16.73
N VAL A 169 -8.45 16.03 -16.01
CA VAL A 169 -8.47 15.35 -14.68
C VAL A 169 -7.79 13.97 -14.71
N TRP A 170 -7.77 13.31 -15.87
CA TRP A 170 -7.06 12.05 -16.09
C TRP A 170 -5.55 12.14 -15.79
N LEU A 171 -4.97 13.34 -15.75
CA LEU A 171 -3.57 13.56 -15.42
C LEU A 171 -3.28 13.47 -13.91
N LEU A 172 -4.29 13.63 -13.03
CA LEU A 172 -4.07 13.68 -11.58
C LEU A 172 -3.30 12.45 -11.02
N PRO A 173 -3.61 11.19 -11.42
CA PRO A 173 -2.83 10.03 -10.98
C PRO A 173 -1.36 10.06 -11.44
N LEU A 174 -1.09 10.63 -12.63
CA LEU A 174 0.26 10.81 -13.15
C LEU A 174 1.00 11.85 -12.31
N LEU A 175 0.36 12.99 -12.03
CA LEU A 175 0.96 14.02 -11.17
C LEU A 175 1.27 13.48 -9.77
N GLN A 176 0.37 12.70 -9.18
CA GLN A 176 0.59 12.10 -7.86
C GLN A 176 1.85 11.22 -7.80
N ARG A 177 2.20 10.56 -8.91
CA ARG A 177 3.34 9.65 -9.00
C ARG A 177 4.65 10.37 -9.32
N PHE A 178 4.60 11.41 -10.14
CA PHE A 178 5.80 12.01 -10.72
C PHE A 178 6.15 13.40 -10.18
N VAL A 179 5.19 14.13 -9.61
CA VAL A 179 5.50 15.41 -8.95
C VAL A 179 6.38 15.12 -7.74
N CYS A 180 7.54 15.76 -7.73
CA CYS A 180 8.52 15.76 -6.65
C CYS A 180 9.43 16.96 -6.95
N ARG A 181 9.92 17.65 -5.93
CA ARG A 181 10.79 18.84 -6.13
C ARG A 181 10.13 19.93 -6.97
N ASP A 182 8.87 20.22 -6.71
CA ASP A 182 8.12 21.23 -7.43
C ASP A 182 7.87 22.47 -6.56
N GLN A 183 7.26 23.49 -7.14
CA GLN A 183 6.84 24.69 -6.44
C GLN A 183 5.54 24.43 -5.68
N LEU A 184 5.58 24.54 -4.36
CA LEU A 184 4.41 24.43 -3.50
C LEU A 184 3.43 25.59 -3.72
N SER A 185 3.93 26.76 -4.15
CA SER A 185 3.08 27.87 -4.60
C SER A 185 2.16 27.46 -5.74
N PHE A 186 2.60 26.59 -6.68
CA PHE A 186 1.72 26.07 -7.73
C PHE A 186 0.52 25.31 -7.16
N PHE A 187 0.75 24.46 -6.15
CA PHE A 187 -0.33 23.75 -5.47
C PHE A 187 -1.29 24.74 -4.81
N VAL A 188 -0.76 25.73 -4.10
CA VAL A 188 -1.57 26.73 -3.38
C VAL A 188 -2.36 27.62 -4.35
N GLN A 189 -1.77 28.02 -5.47
CA GLN A 189 -2.36 28.97 -6.42
C GLN A 189 -3.31 28.30 -7.41
N HIS A 190 -3.07 27.05 -7.82
CA HIS A 190 -3.86 26.39 -8.87
C HIS A 190 -4.64 25.17 -8.37
N VAL A 191 -4.01 24.29 -7.58
CA VAL A 191 -4.63 23.01 -7.17
C VAL A 191 -5.62 23.22 -6.02
N LEU A 192 -5.25 24.03 -5.03
CA LEU A 192 -6.07 24.26 -3.85
C LEU A 192 -7.39 24.99 -4.16
N PRO A 193 -7.43 26.05 -4.99
CA PRO A 193 -8.69 26.68 -5.37
C PRO A 193 -9.58 25.73 -6.17
N ALA A 194 -9.00 24.91 -7.03
CA ALA A 194 -9.74 23.89 -7.77
C ALA A 194 -10.32 22.80 -6.86
N ALA A 195 -9.59 22.40 -5.82
CA ALA A 195 -10.10 21.46 -4.82
C ALA A 195 -11.28 22.07 -4.05
N ALA A 196 -11.17 23.33 -3.62
CA ALA A 196 -12.27 24.04 -2.96
C ALA A 196 -13.51 24.13 -3.87
N ALA A 197 -13.32 24.49 -5.15
CA ALA A 197 -14.41 24.55 -6.12
C ALA A 197 -15.05 23.17 -6.38
N ALA A 198 -14.25 22.11 -6.53
CA ALA A 198 -14.76 20.74 -6.68
C ALA A 198 -15.57 20.28 -5.46
N GLN A 199 -15.17 20.67 -4.24
CA GLN A 199 -15.94 20.41 -3.02
C GLN A 199 -17.29 21.13 -3.04
N GLN A 200 -17.29 22.43 -3.35
CA GLN A 200 -18.54 23.20 -3.44
C GLN A 200 -19.50 22.62 -4.48
N ARG A 201 -18.97 22.11 -5.61
CA ARG A 201 -19.79 21.41 -6.61
C ARG A 201 -20.33 20.08 -6.14
N ALA A 202 -19.51 19.30 -5.44
CA ALA A 202 -19.98 18.05 -4.83
C ALA A 202 -21.16 18.30 -3.88
N GLU A 203 -21.08 19.34 -3.06
CA GLU A 203 -22.13 19.72 -2.12
C GLU A 203 -23.38 20.24 -2.83
N ALA A 204 -23.22 21.14 -3.80
CA ALA A 204 -24.34 21.71 -4.57
C ALA A 204 -25.10 20.65 -5.39
N THR A 205 -24.39 19.66 -5.94
CA THR A 205 -24.99 18.59 -6.75
C THR A 205 -25.50 17.40 -5.92
N ALA A 206 -25.24 17.35 -4.61
CA ALA A 206 -25.57 16.19 -3.77
C ALA A 206 -27.08 15.86 -3.76
N ALA A 207 -27.94 16.89 -3.79
CA ALA A 207 -29.39 16.71 -3.80
C ALA A 207 -29.97 16.50 -5.20
N ALA A 208 -29.45 17.21 -6.21
CA ALA A 208 -30.00 17.23 -7.57
C ALA A 208 -29.45 16.09 -8.46
N ALA A 209 -28.17 15.77 -8.33
CA ALA A 209 -27.45 14.82 -9.18
C ALA A 209 -26.43 14.01 -8.35
N PRO A 210 -26.89 13.03 -7.54
CA PRO A 210 -26.02 12.31 -6.60
C PRO A 210 -24.91 11.48 -7.27
N ALA A 211 -25.08 11.09 -8.54
CA ALA A 211 -24.02 10.44 -9.31
C ALA A 211 -22.89 11.43 -9.63
N GLU A 212 -23.24 12.61 -10.13
CA GLU A 212 -22.28 13.68 -10.45
C GLU A 212 -21.56 14.16 -9.19
N SER A 213 -22.28 14.32 -8.08
CA SER A 213 -21.69 14.65 -6.78
C SER A 213 -20.58 13.68 -6.37
N LYS A 214 -20.76 12.37 -6.57
CA LYS A 214 -19.72 11.36 -6.27
C LYS A 214 -18.48 11.53 -7.14
N ASP A 215 -18.62 11.94 -8.39
CA ASP A 215 -17.50 12.18 -9.28
C ASP A 215 -16.74 13.47 -8.90
N TRP A 216 -17.44 14.55 -8.53
CA TRP A 216 -16.82 15.74 -7.93
C TRP A 216 -16.06 15.42 -6.63
N VAL A 217 -16.62 14.60 -5.73
CA VAL A 217 -15.93 14.12 -4.53
C VAL A 217 -14.66 13.34 -4.89
N ARG A 218 -14.70 12.53 -5.95
CA ARG A 218 -13.51 11.79 -6.41
C ARG A 218 -12.41 12.74 -6.85
N VAL A 219 -12.73 13.75 -7.64
CA VAL A 219 -11.76 14.75 -8.11
C VAL A 219 -11.20 15.57 -6.95
N TYR A 220 -12.05 16.03 -6.03
CA TYR A 220 -11.63 16.70 -4.80
C TYR A 220 -10.56 15.89 -4.05
N ARG A 221 -10.79 14.59 -3.87
CA ARG A 221 -9.83 13.69 -3.20
C ARG A 221 -8.54 13.51 -3.98
N GLN A 222 -8.62 13.43 -5.31
CA GLN A 222 -7.44 13.32 -6.16
C GLN A 222 -6.58 14.57 -6.11
N LEU A 223 -7.20 15.76 -6.13
CA LEU A 223 -6.51 17.05 -6.00
C LEU A 223 -5.79 17.16 -4.64
N TRP A 224 -6.46 16.85 -3.54
CA TRP A 224 -5.80 16.78 -2.21
C TRP A 224 -4.74 15.69 -2.12
N GLY A 225 -4.93 14.59 -2.83
CA GLY A 225 -3.96 13.50 -2.96
C GLY A 225 -2.64 13.91 -3.62
N LEU A 226 -2.59 15.08 -4.29
CA LEU A 226 -1.36 15.65 -4.84
C LEU A 226 -0.48 16.35 -3.79
N LEU A 227 -1.04 16.82 -2.68
CA LEU A 227 -0.29 17.59 -1.68
C LEU A 227 0.99 16.89 -1.18
N PRO A 228 0.99 15.58 -0.89
CA PRO A 228 2.22 14.88 -0.49
C PRO A 228 3.33 14.93 -1.54
N ALA A 229 2.96 14.94 -2.82
CA ALA A 229 3.89 15.01 -3.94
C ALA A 229 4.54 16.40 -4.04
N PHE A 230 3.75 17.47 -3.89
CA PHE A 230 4.26 18.86 -3.84
C PHE A 230 5.03 19.17 -2.54
N ALA A 231 4.69 18.51 -1.43
CA ALA A 231 5.41 18.64 -0.15
C ALA A 231 6.71 17.81 -0.12
N SER A 232 6.92 16.93 -1.09
CA SER A 232 8.17 16.17 -1.23
C SER A 232 9.25 17.05 -1.87
N GLN A 233 10.03 17.71 -1.01
CA GLN A 233 11.17 18.57 -1.37
C GLN A 233 10.79 19.87 -2.12
N PRO A 234 9.85 20.68 -1.61
CA PRO A 234 9.40 21.92 -2.27
C PRO A 234 10.55 22.90 -2.56
N LEU A 235 10.61 23.41 -3.79
CA LEU A 235 11.68 24.34 -4.24
C LEU A 235 11.53 25.74 -3.66
N ASP A 236 10.31 26.14 -3.33
CA ASP A 236 9.91 27.49 -2.94
C ASP A 236 9.31 27.53 -1.54
N LEU A 237 9.63 26.54 -0.69
CA LEU A 237 9.11 26.47 0.67
C LEU A 237 9.44 27.74 1.46
N PHE A 238 10.64 28.27 1.29
CA PHE A 238 11.06 29.53 1.90
C PHE A 238 10.16 30.69 1.46
N CYS A 239 9.89 30.80 0.16
CA CYS A 239 8.98 31.82 -0.39
C CYS A 239 7.55 31.67 0.13
N CYS A 240 7.08 30.43 0.31
CA CYS A 240 5.76 30.15 0.89
C CYS A 240 5.66 30.51 2.37
N LEU A 241 6.78 30.46 3.10
CA LEU A 241 6.87 30.75 4.54
C LEU A 241 7.10 32.23 4.86
N GLU A 242 7.72 32.98 3.95
CA GLU A 242 7.90 34.41 4.10
C GLU A 242 6.54 35.13 3.96
N ALA A 243 5.85 35.24 5.09
CA ALA A 243 4.51 35.79 5.28
C ALA A 243 4.29 37.24 4.78
N LYS A 244 5.33 37.90 4.24
CA LYS A 244 5.25 39.22 3.62
C LYS A 244 4.57 39.17 2.25
N SER A 245 4.83 38.13 1.44
CA SER A 245 4.30 38.03 0.07
C SER A 245 2.76 37.88 0.03
N TRP A 246 2.21 37.02 0.89
CA TRP A 246 0.78 36.69 0.89
C TRP A 246 -0.10 37.89 1.30
N LYS A 247 0.43 38.77 2.17
CA LYS A 247 -0.30 39.96 2.63
C LYS A 247 -0.37 41.07 1.58
N GLU A 248 0.54 41.09 0.60
CA GLU A 248 0.53 42.08 -0.48
C GLU A 248 -0.31 41.61 -1.68
N GLU A 249 -0.28 40.32 -2.03
CA GLU A 249 -1.16 39.74 -3.06
C GLU A 249 -2.65 39.78 -2.66
N LEU A 250 -2.99 39.46 -1.41
CA LEU A 250 -4.38 39.57 -0.91
C LEU A 250 -4.90 41.01 -0.95
N LYS A 251 -4.04 42.00 -0.67
CA LYS A 251 -4.40 43.42 -0.80
C LYS A 251 -4.63 43.83 -2.26
N GLY A 252 -3.93 43.23 -3.22
CA GLY A 252 -4.15 43.44 -4.65
C GLY A 252 -5.49 42.89 -5.13
N VAL A 253 -5.88 41.70 -4.66
CA VAL A 253 -7.18 41.08 -4.98
C VAL A 253 -8.34 41.84 -4.32
N GLU A 254 -8.19 42.29 -3.07
CA GLU A 254 -9.19 43.14 -2.41
C GLU A 254 -9.35 44.52 -3.09
N ALA A 255 -8.26 45.10 -3.60
CA ALA A 255 -8.30 46.35 -4.37
C ALA A 255 -8.95 46.18 -5.75
N ALA A 256 -8.77 45.02 -6.40
CA ALA A 256 -9.40 44.72 -7.69
C ALA A 256 -10.92 44.47 -7.58
N VAL A 257 -11.40 43.98 -6.43
CA VAL A 257 -12.83 43.75 -6.16
C VAL A 257 -13.53 45.03 -5.64
N GLY A 258 -12.79 45.99 -5.09
CA GLY A 258 -13.32 47.26 -4.57
C GLY A 258 -13.63 48.35 -5.61
N GLY A 259 -13.42 48.08 -6.90
CA GLY A 259 -13.53 49.06 -7.99
C GLY A 259 -14.84 49.01 -8.76
N SER A 260 -16.00 49.07 -8.11
CA SER A 260 -17.24 49.52 -8.76
C SER A 260 -18.18 50.09 -7.72
N LYS A 261 -18.31 51.41 -7.73
CA LYS A 261 -19.16 52.18 -6.83
C LYS A 261 -20.19 52.90 -7.71
N GLU A 262 -21.25 52.20 -8.06
CA GLU A 262 -22.49 52.81 -8.55
C GLU A 262 -23.69 52.15 -7.89
N ASP A 263 -24.70 52.98 -7.70
CA ASP A 263 -25.75 52.94 -6.69
C ASP A 263 -26.71 51.74 -6.78
N LEU A 264 -27.24 51.31 -5.63
CA LEU A 264 -28.69 51.10 -5.39
C LEU A 264 -28.97 50.54 -3.98
N ASN A 265 -29.88 51.22 -3.30
CA ASN A 265 -30.41 50.91 -1.98
C ASN A 265 -31.26 49.61 -1.98
N SER A 266 -30.93 48.65 -1.12
CA SER A 266 -31.85 47.63 -0.59
C SER A 266 -31.31 47.03 0.71
N PRO A 267 -32.13 46.82 1.77
CA PRO A 267 -31.67 46.30 3.04
C PRO A 267 -31.87 44.78 3.18
N LYS A 268 -31.04 44.18 4.05
CA LYS A 268 -31.00 42.79 4.54
C LYS A 268 -30.02 41.86 3.80
N SER A 269 -28.73 42.06 4.10
CA SER A 269 -27.73 41.00 4.06
C SER A 269 -27.02 40.95 5.41
N GLY A 270 -26.87 39.74 5.96
CA GLY A 270 -26.30 39.49 7.27
C GLY A 270 -24.85 39.97 7.34
N LYS A 271 -24.52 40.70 8.41
CA LYS A 271 -23.13 41.06 8.72
C LYS A 271 -22.34 39.78 8.99
N ILE A 272 -21.55 39.34 8.01
CA ILE A 272 -20.44 38.42 8.25
C ILE A 272 -19.46 39.16 9.16
N SER A 273 -19.21 38.60 10.33
CA SER A 273 -18.36 39.22 11.34
C SER A 273 -16.89 39.11 10.90
N LYS A 274 -16.12 40.18 11.12
CA LYS A 274 -14.68 40.26 10.86
C LYS A 274 -13.86 39.17 11.61
N ASN A 275 -14.50 38.42 12.51
CA ASN A 275 -13.91 37.34 13.29
C ASN A 275 -14.01 35.94 12.61
N ASP A 276 -14.82 35.75 11.57
CA ASP A 276 -14.96 34.42 10.94
C ASP A 276 -13.73 34.02 10.09
N PHE A 277 -12.86 34.98 9.76
CA PHE A 277 -11.60 34.75 9.07
C PHE A 277 -10.36 34.62 9.99
N GLN A 278 -10.53 34.72 11.31
CA GLN A 278 -9.43 34.56 12.29
C GLN A 278 -9.27 33.13 12.83
N LYS A 279 -9.71 32.10 12.08
CA LYS A 279 -9.21 30.74 12.34
C LYS A 279 -7.73 30.70 11.95
N PRO A 280 -6.82 30.25 12.84
CA PRO A 280 -5.43 30.07 12.45
C PRO A 280 -5.40 29.07 11.29
N LEU A 281 -4.97 29.53 10.11
CA LEU A 281 -4.80 28.65 8.96
C LEU A 281 -3.81 27.56 9.39
N LEU A 282 -4.29 26.31 9.48
CA LEU A 282 -3.47 25.14 9.78
C LEU A 282 -2.29 25.00 8.80
N LEU A 283 -2.45 25.54 7.59
CA LEU A 283 -1.48 25.47 6.52
C LEU A 283 -0.16 26.21 6.84
N PRO A 284 -0.11 27.51 7.21
CA PRO A 284 1.10 28.16 7.72
C PRO A 284 1.86 27.38 8.80
N ARG A 285 1.18 26.83 9.81
CA ARG A 285 1.83 26.00 10.85
C ARG A 285 2.33 24.65 10.34
N LEU A 286 1.61 24.04 9.39
CA LEU A 286 2.05 22.83 8.69
C LEU A 286 3.26 23.09 7.78
N LEU A 287 3.30 24.24 7.12
CA LEU A 287 4.43 24.67 6.31
C LEU A 287 5.66 24.96 7.19
N GLU A 288 5.47 25.58 8.35
CA GLU A 288 6.55 25.80 9.33
C GLU A 288 7.15 24.46 9.82
N LEU A 289 6.33 23.42 9.99
CA LEU A 289 6.80 22.08 10.35
C LEU A 289 7.62 21.41 9.21
N LEU A 290 7.32 21.70 7.94
CA LEU A 290 8.08 21.21 6.78
C LEU A 290 9.48 21.85 6.65
N HIS A 291 9.66 23.02 7.25
CA HIS A 291 10.92 23.77 7.23
C HIS A 291 12.02 23.10 8.06
N ASN A 292 11.65 22.45 9.17
CA ASN A 292 12.60 21.74 10.02
C ASN A 292 13.01 20.42 9.36
N SER A 293 14.29 20.31 8.97
CA SER A 293 14.81 19.14 8.25
C SER A 293 14.65 17.82 9.01
N SER A 294 14.58 17.86 10.35
CA SER A 294 14.35 16.66 11.18
C SER A 294 12.88 16.25 11.29
N LEU A 295 11.95 17.14 10.95
CA LEU A 295 10.50 16.92 11.06
C LEU A 295 9.81 16.84 9.71
N ARG A 296 10.49 17.18 8.61
CA ARG A 296 9.93 17.21 7.27
C ARG A 296 9.20 15.91 6.91
N ASP A 297 9.79 14.75 7.20
CA ASP A 297 9.18 13.46 6.90
C ASP A 297 7.95 13.15 7.78
N ALA A 298 7.98 13.59 9.05
CA ALA A 298 6.85 13.46 9.98
C ALA A 298 5.71 14.44 9.62
N ALA A 299 6.04 15.66 9.23
CA ALA A 299 5.10 16.68 8.76
C ALA A 299 4.45 16.23 7.44
N CYS A 300 5.24 15.75 6.47
CA CYS A 300 4.73 15.13 5.24
C CYS A 300 3.79 13.95 5.55
N SER A 301 4.16 13.08 6.51
CA SER A 301 3.33 11.94 6.92
C SER A 301 2.04 12.36 7.61
N SER A 302 2.06 13.39 8.46
CA SER A 302 0.88 13.96 9.11
C SER A 302 -0.03 14.70 8.11
N ILE A 303 0.54 15.37 7.11
CA ILE A 303 -0.21 15.97 5.98
C ILE A 303 -0.92 14.88 5.18
N VAL A 304 -0.22 13.78 4.86
CA VAL A 304 -0.80 12.62 4.19
C VAL A 304 -1.94 12.02 5.03
N ALA A 305 -1.76 11.91 6.34
CA ALA A 305 -2.78 11.40 7.25
C ALA A 305 -3.99 12.35 7.36
N PHE A 306 -3.75 13.67 7.42
CA PHE A 306 -4.77 14.71 7.47
C PHE A 306 -5.60 14.76 6.18
N ALA A 307 -4.94 14.71 5.01
CA ALA A 307 -5.61 14.63 3.72
C ALA A 307 -6.46 13.35 3.59
N LYS A 308 -6.07 12.27 4.27
CA LYS A 308 -6.86 11.03 4.36
C LYS A 308 -8.01 11.12 5.38
N SER A 309 -7.88 11.91 6.44
CA SER A 309 -8.86 12.04 7.53
C SER A 309 -9.89 13.15 7.34
N ALA A 310 -9.64 14.15 6.49
CA ALA A 310 -10.61 15.19 6.11
C ALA A 310 -11.83 14.66 5.31
N ALA A 311 -12.03 13.35 5.29
CA ALA A 311 -13.23 12.69 4.80
C ALA A 311 -14.35 12.82 5.85
N ALA A 312 -15.46 13.49 5.50
CA ALA A 312 -16.63 13.53 6.36
C ALA A 312 -17.19 12.11 6.63
N PRO A 313 -17.65 11.82 7.86
CA PRO A 313 -18.55 10.70 8.11
C PRO A 313 -19.88 10.97 7.38
N GLY A 314 -20.40 9.96 6.68
CA GLY A 314 -21.51 10.10 5.74
C GLY A 314 -22.78 10.72 6.32
N ALA A 315 -23.47 11.51 5.48
CA ALA A 315 -24.83 11.95 5.69
C ALA A 315 -25.75 10.76 5.97
N GLN A 316 -26.40 10.75 7.15
CA GLN A 316 -27.50 9.85 7.44
C GLN A 316 -28.68 10.20 6.53
N THR A 317 -29.13 9.25 5.72
CA THR A 317 -30.39 9.36 4.98
C THR A 317 -31.57 9.16 5.95
N PRO A 318 -32.63 9.99 5.89
CA PRO A 318 -33.80 9.89 6.79
C PRO A 318 -34.59 8.57 6.68
N LEU A 319 -34.29 7.75 5.67
CA LEU A 319 -34.96 6.47 5.41
C LEU A 319 -34.53 5.35 6.39
N LEU A 320 -33.32 5.42 6.95
CA LEU A 320 -32.86 4.46 7.97
C LEU A 320 -33.42 4.77 9.37
N GLN A 321 -33.73 6.04 9.66
CA GLN A 321 -34.35 6.44 10.92
C GLN A 321 -35.82 6.02 10.99
N GLN A 322 -36.53 6.01 9.85
CA GLN A 322 -37.91 5.53 9.77
C GLN A 322 -38.00 3.99 9.88
N GLN A 323 -37.02 3.25 9.35
CA GLN A 323 -36.96 1.80 9.47
C GLN A 323 -36.54 1.34 10.89
N GLN A 324 -35.74 2.14 11.59
CA GLN A 324 -35.35 1.88 12.98
C GLN A 324 -36.47 2.25 13.98
N GLN A 325 -37.30 3.25 13.68
CA GLN A 325 -38.50 3.55 14.47
C GLN A 325 -39.61 2.49 14.32
N GLN A 326 -39.73 1.82 13.17
CA GLN A 326 -40.67 0.70 13.02
C GLN A 326 -40.25 -0.57 13.75
N GLN A 327 -38.95 -0.77 14.01
CA GLN A 327 -38.47 -1.90 14.82
C GLN A 327 -38.51 -1.63 16.34
N GLN A 328 -38.59 -0.37 16.77
CA GLN A 328 -38.76 -0.02 18.19
C GLN A 328 -40.23 -0.05 18.68
N GLY A 329 -41.21 -0.05 17.76
CA GLY A 329 -42.63 -0.14 18.11
C GLY A 329 -43.09 -1.49 18.66
N ALA A 330 -42.30 -2.56 18.49
CA ALA A 330 -42.68 -3.91 18.92
C ALA A 330 -42.18 -4.31 20.33
N LEU A 331 -41.41 -3.45 21.01
CA LEU A 331 -40.83 -3.74 22.33
C LEU A 331 -41.40 -2.92 23.49
N LEU A 332 -42.39 -2.04 23.24
CA LEU A 332 -43.02 -1.19 24.25
C LEU A 332 -44.43 -1.68 24.67
N GLN A 333 -44.58 -2.99 24.91
CA GLN A 333 -45.83 -3.56 25.43
C GLN A 333 -45.71 -4.28 26.78
N LEU A 334 -44.66 -4.05 27.58
CA LEU A 334 -44.61 -4.52 28.96
C LEU A 334 -43.98 -3.49 29.90
N GLY A 335 -44.85 -2.77 30.63
CA GLY A 335 -44.66 -2.43 32.05
C GLY A 335 -43.85 -1.17 32.42
N TRP A 336 -44.57 -0.10 32.76
CA TRP A 336 -44.10 1.13 33.43
C TRP A 336 -43.56 0.92 34.86
N ALA A 337 -42.60 1.77 35.31
CA ALA A 337 -42.89 2.89 36.23
C ALA A 337 -41.63 3.64 36.75
N ALA A 338 -41.76 4.98 36.75
CA ALA A 338 -41.17 5.98 37.65
C ALA A 338 -39.66 6.33 37.58
N ALA A 339 -39.33 7.41 36.86
CA ALA A 339 -38.96 8.70 37.47
C ALA A 339 -38.72 9.75 36.37
N GLU A 340 -39.45 10.86 36.47
CA GLU A 340 -39.56 11.92 35.49
C GLU A 340 -38.76 13.17 35.91
N GLN A 341 -38.39 13.98 34.91
CA GLN A 341 -38.04 15.41 34.97
C GLN A 341 -36.58 15.84 35.24
N ARG A 342 -35.87 16.17 34.14
CA ARG A 342 -35.43 17.56 33.84
C ARG A 342 -35.03 17.71 32.35
N ALA A 343 -35.82 18.48 31.59
CA ALA A 343 -35.41 19.19 30.37
C ALA A 343 -34.64 20.47 30.79
N ALA A 344 -33.71 21.12 30.05
CA ALA A 344 -33.24 21.21 28.66
C ALA A 344 -31.75 21.75 28.72
N PRO A 345 -31.03 22.22 27.66
CA PRO A 345 -31.30 22.27 26.23
C PRO A 345 -30.22 21.61 25.33
N SER A 346 -30.57 21.50 24.05
CA SER A 346 -29.77 20.99 22.94
C SER A 346 -28.54 21.82 22.61
N GLY A 347 -27.45 21.14 22.22
CA GLY A 347 -26.39 21.70 21.40
C GLY A 347 -25.03 21.84 22.09
N ALA A 348 -24.38 20.73 22.39
CA ALA A 348 -22.94 20.70 22.65
C ALA A 348 -22.35 19.41 22.05
N PRO A 349 -21.14 19.44 21.46
CA PRO A 349 -20.45 18.24 21.02
C PRO A 349 -20.28 17.32 22.23
N THR A 350 -20.44 16.01 22.02
CA THR A 350 -20.36 15.04 23.11
C THR A 350 -19.01 15.17 23.83
N ALA A 351 -19.00 15.04 25.16
CA ALA A 351 -17.79 15.17 25.97
C ALA A 351 -16.64 14.25 25.48
N ALA A 352 -16.97 13.16 24.77
CA ALA A 352 -16.02 12.24 24.13
C ALA A 352 -15.30 12.85 22.91
N GLU A 353 -15.98 13.58 22.03
CA GLU A 353 -15.33 14.30 20.90
C GLU A 353 -14.40 15.41 21.41
N SER A 354 -14.82 16.08 22.48
CA SER A 354 -14.02 17.12 23.13
C SER A 354 -12.75 16.54 23.76
N GLN A 355 -12.83 15.34 24.34
CA GLN A 355 -11.68 14.63 24.89
C GLN A 355 -10.73 14.07 23.82
N LEU A 356 -11.24 13.62 22.67
CA LEU A 356 -10.42 13.18 21.53
C LEU A 356 -9.68 14.35 20.88
N LEU A 357 -10.35 15.50 20.69
CA LEU A 357 -9.70 16.72 20.21
C LEU A 357 -8.67 17.23 21.22
N LEU A 358 -8.97 17.20 22.52
CA LEU A 358 -8.01 17.56 23.56
C LEU A 358 -6.81 16.59 23.61
N LEU A 359 -7.02 15.30 23.34
CA LEU A 359 -5.97 14.29 23.31
C LEU A 359 -5.09 14.44 22.06
N LEU A 360 -5.69 14.61 20.87
CA LEU A 360 -4.96 14.87 19.62
C LEU A 360 -4.22 16.21 19.69
N GLN A 361 -4.83 17.21 20.32
CA GLN A 361 -4.19 18.48 20.63
C GLN A 361 -3.02 18.30 21.60
N ARG A 362 -3.16 17.50 22.67
CA ARG A 362 -2.06 17.22 23.61
C ARG A 362 -0.94 16.40 23.00
N VAL A 363 -1.25 15.46 22.10
CA VAL A 363 -0.24 14.69 21.34
C VAL A 363 0.46 15.62 20.34
N ALA A 364 -0.27 16.49 19.65
CA ALA A 364 0.29 17.49 18.76
C ALA A 364 1.14 18.53 19.52
N GLU A 365 0.70 18.99 20.69
CA GLU A 365 1.42 19.90 21.58
C GLU A 365 2.66 19.23 22.19
N ALA A 366 2.60 17.95 22.56
CA ALA A 366 3.75 17.21 23.06
C ALA A 366 4.79 16.95 21.95
N VAL A 367 4.34 16.65 20.73
CA VAL A 367 5.20 16.52 19.55
C VAL A 367 5.77 17.89 19.15
N ALA A 368 4.99 18.97 19.23
CA ALA A 368 5.43 20.34 18.98
C ALA A 368 6.40 20.86 20.06
N ALA A 369 6.20 20.50 21.33
CA ALA A 369 7.09 20.85 22.44
C ALA A 369 8.40 20.06 22.37
N ALA A 370 8.36 18.78 21.99
CA ALA A 370 9.56 18.00 21.69
C ALA A 370 10.32 18.54 20.46
N ALA A 371 9.59 19.12 19.49
CA ALA A 371 10.12 19.75 18.27
C ALA A 371 10.69 21.17 18.49
N ALA A 372 10.26 21.88 19.53
CA ALA A 372 10.66 23.27 19.81
C ALA A 372 12.04 23.42 20.48
N GLY A 373 12.80 22.34 20.66
CA GLY A 373 14.20 22.41 21.08
C GLY A 373 14.46 22.56 22.58
N GLU A 374 13.45 22.41 23.45
CA GLU A 374 13.74 22.06 24.84
C GLU A 374 13.85 20.54 24.96
N GLY A 375 15.03 20.02 24.63
CA GLY A 375 15.42 18.62 24.81
C GLY A 375 15.47 18.17 26.27
N SER A 376 14.49 18.55 27.09
CA SER A 376 14.36 17.97 28.41
C SER A 376 13.82 16.54 28.24
N ALA A 377 14.51 15.59 28.85
CA ALA A 377 14.02 14.22 28.98
C ALA A 377 12.60 14.15 29.60
N ALA A 378 12.07 15.25 30.17
CA ALA A 378 10.72 15.38 30.68
C ALA A 378 9.66 15.50 29.57
N ALA A 379 9.91 16.19 28.44
CA ALA A 379 8.93 16.32 27.36
C ALA A 379 8.73 14.98 26.60
N VAL A 380 9.82 14.25 26.36
CA VAL A 380 9.76 12.92 25.76
C VAL A 380 9.19 11.90 26.75
N ARG A 381 9.52 12.01 28.05
CA ARG A 381 8.83 11.26 29.11
C ARG A 381 7.34 11.60 29.19
N ALA A 382 6.93 12.84 28.94
CA ALA A 382 5.52 13.23 28.94
C ALA A 382 4.77 12.69 27.73
N ALA A 383 5.38 12.70 26.53
CA ALA A 383 4.81 12.08 25.34
C ALA A 383 4.71 10.56 25.46
N ALA A 384 5.75 9.92 26.00
CA ALA A 384 5.76 8.48 26.24
C ALA A 384 4.82 8.07 27.39
N ALA A 385 4.76 8.84 28.48
CA ALA A 385 3.79 8.66 29.56
C ALA A 385 2.37 8.94 29.09
N ALA A 386 2.14 9.87 28.16
CA ALA A 386 0.85 10.09 27.54
C ALA A 386 0.46 8.94 26.61
N ALA A 387 1.40 8.34 25.88
CA ALA A 387 1.16 7.13 25.08
C ALA A 387 0.90 5.89 25.97
N ALA A 388 1.63 5.73 27.08
CA ALA A 388 1.41 4.69 28.07
C ALA A 388 0.08 4.88 28.83
N ALA A 389 -0.22 6.12 29.26
CA ALA A 389 -1.52 6.46 29.85
C ALA A 389 -2.66 6.29 28.84
N ALA A 390 -2.47 6.62 27.56
CA ALA A 390 -3.43 6.32 26.50
C ALA A 390 -3.60 4.80 26.30
N ALA A 391 -2.55 3.99 26.41
CA ALA A 391 -2.67 2.53 26.41
C ALA A 391 -3.50 2.02 27.61
N HIS A 392 -3.50 2.74 28.73
CA HIS A 392 -4.30 2.46 29.92
C HIS A 392 -5.72 3.05 29.90
N VAL A 393 -5.98 4.13 29.14
CA VAL A 393 -7.23 4.93 29.21
C VAL A 393 -8.08 4.87 27.92
N CYS A 394 -7.49 4.54 26.76
CA CYS A 394 -8.24 4.52 25.50
C CYS A 394 -9.29 3.40 25.44
N SER A 395 -10.52 3.79 25.10
CA SER A 395 -11.58 2.85 24.73
C SER A 395 -11.31 2.22 23.35
N PRO A 396 -11.89 1.05 23.04
CA PRO A 396 -11.43 0.17 21.97
C PRO A 396 -11.83 0.58 20.54
N THR A 397 -12.64 1.62 20.36
CA THR A 397 -13.21 1.96 19.04
C THR A 397 -12.27 2.70 18.09
N ASP A 398 -11.20 3.35 18.59
CA ASP A 398 -10.32 4.23 17.78
C ASP A 398 -8.90 3.69 17.58
N SER A 399 -8.77 2.37 17.42
CA SER A 399 -7.50 1.61 17.44
C SER A 399 -6.57 1.77 16.22
N SER A 400 -6.95 2.51 15.17
CA SER A 400 -6.13 2.61 13.94
C SER A 400 -5.07 3.72 13.96
N LEU A 401 -5.20 4.72 14.83
CA LEU A 401 -4.30 5.89 14.87
C LEU A 401 -3.10 5.68 15.80
N LEU A 402 -3.29 4.96 16.91
CA LEU A 402 -2.23 4.72 17.89
C LEU A 402 -1.03 3.96 17.29
N PRO A 403 -1.21 2.82 16.57
CA PRO A 403 -0.07 2.12 15.99
C PRO A 403 0.68 2.95 14.95
N ALA A 404 -0.01 3.78 14.17
CA ALA A 404 0.61 4.63 13.15
C ALA A 404 1.42 5.79 13.75
N ALA A 405 0.88 6.46 14.77
CA ALA A 405 1.59 7.51 15.51
C ALA A 405 2.80 6.96 16.28
N VAL A 406 2.62 5.77 16.89
CA VAL A 406 3.67 5.07 17.63
C VAL A 406 4.76 4.53 16.70
N MET A 407 4.42 4.05 15.50
CA MET A 407 5.37 3.70 14.44
C MET A 407 6.18 4.91 13.97
N ALA A 408 5.52 6.04 13.70
CA ALA A 408 6.19 7.28 13.29
C ALA A 408 7.14 7.81 14.39
N ALA A 409 6.75 7.66 15.65
CA ALA A 409 7.60 8.00 16.79
C ALA A 409 8.80 7.05 16.91
N ALA A 410 8.63 5.73 16.73
CA ALA A 410 9.69 4.72 16.84
C ALA A 410 10.74 4.79 15.72
N THR A 411 10.38 5.34 14.56
CA THR A 411 11.31 5.51 13.42
C THR A 411 12.28 6.69 13.57
N ALA A 412 12.02 7.65 14.46
CA ALA A 412 12.93 8.76 14.70
C ALA A 412 14.00 8.40 15.75
N ASP A 413 15.28 8.52 15.42
CA ASP A 413 16.39 8.11 16.30
C ASP A 413 16.42 8.85 17.64
N SER A 414 15.97 10.11 17.70
CA SER A 414 15.84 10.87 18.94
C SER A 414 14.81 10.29 19.91
N ASN A 415 13.76 9.66 19.37
CA ASN A 415 12.66 9.11 20.16
C ASN A 415 12.93 7.66 20.61
N ARG A 416 13.81 6.93 19.91
CA ARG A 416 14.13 5.52 20.22
C ARG A 416 14.61 5.33 21.66
N ARG A 417 15.47 6.22 22.18
CA ARG A 417 15.98 6.11 23.56
C ARG A 417 14.91 6.27 24.62
N ALA A 418 13.94 7.15 24.37
CA ALA A 418 12.84 7.35 25.30
C ALA A 418 11.80 6.26 25.19
N LEU A 419 11.48 5.81 23.97
CA LEU A 419 10.57 4.68 23.74
C LEU A 419 11.14 3.36 24.24
N ALA A 420 12.47 3.19 24.26
CA ALA A 420 13.12 2.01 24.84
C ALA A 420 12.77 1.81 26.32
N GLN A 421 12.50 2.88 27.08
CA GLN A 421 12.07 2.79 28.48
C GLN A 421 10.68 2.16 28.64
N TYR A 422 9.85 2.25 27.60
CA TYR A 422 8.47 1.74 27.59
C TYR A 422 8.29 0.57 26.59
N ALA A 423 9.36 0.12 25.95
CA ALA A 423 9.27 -0.85 24.85
C ALA A 423 8.69 -2.18 25.33
N GLU A 424 9.01 -2.60 26.56
CA GLU A 424 8.43 -3.79 27.19
C GLU A 424 6.90 -3.71 27.33
N GLU A 425 6.41 -2.60 27.86
CA GLU A 425 4.98 -2.37 28.09
C GLU A 425 4.22 -2.25 26.77
N ILE A 426 4.80 -1.51 25.81
CA ILE A 426 4.23 -1.33 24.48
C ILE A 426 4.21 -2.65 23.72
N LEU A 427 5.32 -3.41 23.70
CA LEU A 427 5.37 -4.70 23.02
C LEU A 427 4.38 -5.69 23.64
N SER A 428 4.31 -5.74 24.97
CA SER A 428 3.35 -6.59 25.69
C SER A 428 1.91 -6.19 25.35
N PHE A 429 1.59 -4.89 25.38
CA PHE A 429 0.27 -4.38 25.02
C PHE A 429 -0.13 -4.73 23.58
N VAL A 430 0.74 -4.43 22.62
CA VAL A 430 0.48 -4.67 21.19
C VAL A 430 0.36 -6.17 20.92
N THR A 431 1.19 -7.00 21.56
CA THR A 431 1.12 -8.47 21.43
C THR A 431 -0.19 -9.02 21.99
N VAL A 432 -0.62 -8.57 23.18
CA VAL A 432 -1.90 -8.97 23.75
C VAL A 432 -3.07 -8.51 22.87
N ARG A 433 -3.03 -7.28 22.35
CA ARG A 433 -4.07 -6.78 21.42
C ARG A 433 -4.10 -7.59 20.13
N TYR A 434 -2.95 -7.98 19.60
CA TYR A 434 -2.87 -8.84 18.42
C TYR A 434 -3.51 -10.21 18.69
N LEU A 435 -3.17 -10.85 19.82
CA LEU A 435 -3.77 -12.14 20.20
C LEU A 435 -5.28 -12.04 20.45
N LEU A 436 -5.75 -10.98 21.13
CA LEU A 436 -7.18 -10.75 21.38
C LEU A 436 -7.96 -10.53 20.08
N LEU A 437 -7.38 -9.87 19.09
CA LEU A 437 -7.99 -9.68 17.78
C LEU A 437 -8.23 -11.01 17.03
N HIS A 438 -7.41 -12.01 17.34
CA HIS A 438 -7.49 -13.35 16.77
C HIS A 438 -8.22 -14.38 17.64
N LYS A 439 -8.65 -14.01 18.85
CA LYS A 439 -9.47 -14.86 19.71
C LYS A 439 -10.85 -15.04 19.08
N ASP A 440 -11.28 -16.28 18.89
CA ASP A 440 -12.55 -16.56 18.20
C ASP A 440 -13.74 -16.02 19.03
N THR A 441 -14.30 -14.92 18.55
CA THR A 441 -15.35 -14.18 19.26
C THR A 441 -16.70 -14.88 19.26
N ALA A 442 -16.88 -16.00 18.55
CA ALA A 442 -18.15 -16.74 18.57
C ALA A 442 -18.44 -17.38 19.94
N ALA A 443 -17.40 -17.92 20.61
CA ALA A 443 -17.51 -18.38 22.00
C ALA A 443 -17.40 -17.23 23.00
N ALA A 444 -16.75 -16.12 22.61
CA ALA A 444 -16.65 -14.94 23.45
C ALA A 444 -17.91 -14.05 23.39
N ALA A 445 -18.76 -14.11 22.36
CA ALA A 445 -19.91 -13.22 22.21
C ALA A 445 -20.94 -13.38 23.35
N THR A 446 -21.06 -14.60 23.89
CA THR A 446 -21.88 -14.89 25.09
C THR A 446 -21.24 -14.38 26.39
N ALA A 447 -19.91 -14.22 26.44
CA ALA A 447 -19.17 -13.66 27.57
C ALA A 447 -18.90 -12.15 27.45
N ALA A 448 -18.83 -11.62 26.23
CA ALA A 448 -18.51 -10.23 25.88
C ALA A 448 -19.64 -9.27 26.26
N ALA A 449 -20.86 -9.79 26.50
CA ALA A 449 -21.93 -9.04 27.15
C ALA A 449 -21.53 -8.49 28.53
N ALA A 450 -20.50 -9.06 29.18
CA ALA A 450 -19.97 -8.59 30.46
C ALA A 450 -18.73 -7.68 30.33
N ARG A 451 -18.16 -7.48 29.13
CA ARG A 451 -16.96 -6.65 28.91
C ARG A 451 -17.09 -5.80 27.64
N PRO A 452 -17.40 -4.49 27.76
CA PRO A 452 -17.64 -3.61 26.62
C PRO A 452 -16.44 -3.55 25.66
N ASP A 453 -15.22 -3.77 26.18
CA ASP A 453 -14.01 -3.70 25.37
C ASP A 453 -13.85 -4.85 24.36
N GLU A 454 -14.32 -6.05 24.71
CA GLU A 454 -14.28 -7.22 23.82
C GLU A 454 -15.36 -7.11 22.73
N ALA A 455 -16.49 -6.47 23.03
CA ALA A 455 -17.60 -6.26 22.10
C ALA A 455 -17.22 -5.35 20.92
N ALA A 456 -16.40 -4.32 21.15
CA ALA A 456 -15.93 -3.42 20.10
C ALA A 456 -15.05 -4.15 19.06
N PHE A 457 -14.16 -5.04 19.49
CA PHE A 457 -13.36 -5.86 18.58
C PHE A 457 -14.20 -6.89 17.82
N ALA A 458 -15.19 -7.50 18.49
CA ALA A 458 -16.11 -8.42 17.85
C ALA A 458 -16.90 -7.74 16.72
N ALA A 459 -17.26 -6.46 16.88
CA ALA A 459 -18.02 -5.65 15.93
C ALA A 459 -17.23 -5.21 14.68
N LEU A 460 -15.89 -5.32 14.68
CA LEU A 460 -15.09 -4.97 13.50
C LEU A 460 -15.38 -5.93 12.34
N SER A 461 -15.45 -5.38 11.12
CA SER A 461 -15.51 -6.20 9.91
C SER A 461 -14.23 -7.02 9.75
N GLU A 462 -14.30 -8.20 9.10
CA GLU A 462 -13.14 -9.05 8.87
C GLU A 462 -12.00 -8.32 8.12
N SER A 463 -12.34 -7.40 7.21
CA SER A 463 -11.35 -6.55 6.53
C SER A 463 -10.68 -5.55 7.48
N ALA A 464 -11.44 -4.94 8.40
CA ALA A 464 -10.89 -4.05 9.41
C ALA A 464 -10.00 -4.81 10.41
N LYS A 465 -10.42 -6.01 10.85
CA LYS A 465 -9.60 -6.91 11.68
C LYS A 465 -8.28 -7.27 10.98
N ALA A 466 -8.33 -7.66 9.70
CA ALA A 466 -7.12 -7.97 8.93
C ALA A 466 -6.16 -6.78 8.82
N LYS A 467 -6.68 -5.57 8.58
CA LYS A 467 -5.86 -4.35 8.53
C LYS A 467 -5.27 -3.99 9.90
N ALA A 468 -6.05 -4.09 10.97
CA ALA A 468 -5.60 -3.86 12.34
C ALA A 468 -4.51 -4.87 12.75
N ALA A 469 -4.70 -6.16 12.43
CA ALA A 469 -3.71 -7.21 12.66
C ALA A 469 -2.39 -6.87 11.96
N GLN A 470 -2.45 -6.47 10.69
CA GLN A 470 -1.25 -6.07 9.95
C GLN A 470 -0.53 -4.87 10.60
N GLN A 471 -1.27 -3.85 11.08
CA GLN A 471 -0.66 -2.70 11.76
C GLN A 471 -0.03 -3.07 13.10
N LEU A 472 -0.71 -3.90 13.90
CA LEU A 472 -0.18 -4.40 15.17
C LEU A 472 1.07 -5.26 14.94
N LEU A 473 1.10 -6.10 13.91
CA LEU A 473 2.27 -6.90 13.57
C LEU A 473 3.46 -6.05 13.12
N LEU A 474 3.21 -4.98 12.36
CA LEU A 474 4.24 -3.99 12.01
C LEU A 474 4.77 -3.25 13.24
N ALA A 475 3.89 -2.89 14.17
CA ALA A 475 4.29 -2.28 15.44
C ALA A 475 5.14 -3.26 16.28
N ILE A 476 4.77 -4.55 16.36
CA ILE A 476 5.60 -5.58 17.01
C ILE A 476 7.01 -5.59 16.42
N ARG A 477 7.14 -5.59 15.08
CA ARG A 477 8.44 -5.57 14.39
C ARG A 477 9.25 -4.30 14.67
N ALA A 478 8.58 -3.14 14.77
CA ALA A 478 9.27 -1.87 15.04
C ALA A 478 9.76 -1.76 16.49
N PHE A 479 9.05 -2.35 17.45
CA PHE A 479 9.39 -2.30 18.88
C PHE A 479 10.26 -3.45 19.37
N ALA A 480 10.24 -4.59 18.68
CA ALA A 480 11.10 -5.74 18.99
C ALA A 480 12.59 -5.35 19.21
N PRO A 481 13.26 -4.57 18.34
CA PRO A 481 14.66 -4.18 18.56
C PRO A 481 14.87 -3.23 19.75
N LEU A 482 13.82 -2.60 20.28
CA LEU A 482 13.89 -1.68 21.43
C LEU A 482 13.66 -2.41 22.76
N CYS A 483 13.16 -3.64 22.74
CA CYS A 483 12.81 -4.37 23.95
C CYS A 483 14.05 -4.97 24.62
N PRO A 484 14.05 -5.07 25.96
CA PRO A 484 15.07 -5.83 26.67
C PRO A 484 15.14 -7.26 26.13
N ARG A 485 16.34 -7.69 25.73
CA ARG A 485 16.56 -9.00 25.11
C ARG A 485 15.98 -10.14 25.94
N ALA A 486 16.23 -10.17 27.26
CA ALA A 486 15.72 -11.20 28.17
C ALA A 486 14.19 -11.37 28.15
N LEU A 487 13.42 -10.26 28.02
CA LEU A 487 11.97 -10.31 27.93
C LEU A 487 11.52 -10.94 26.62
N MET A 488 12.10 -10.49 25.50
CA MET A 488 11.79 -11.01 24.18
C MET A 488 12.10 -12.51 24.09
N GLU A 489 13.23 -12.95 24.65
CA GLU A 489 13.60 -14.38 24.70
C GLU A 489 12.62 -15.18 25.56
N THR A 490 12.19 -14.64 26.71
CA THR A 490 11.19 -15.27 27.57
C THR A 490 9.84 -15.40 26.86
N ASN A 491 9.39 -14.36 26.15
CA ASN A 491 8.15 -14.38 25.40
C ASN A 491 8.22 -15.33 24.20
N ALA A 492 9.32 -15.32 23.45
CA ALA A 492 9.56 -16.25 22.35
C ALA A 492 9.46 -17.72 22.82
N ARG A 493 10.10 -18.06 23.95
CA ARG A 493 9.99 -19.40 24.56
C ARG A 493 8.57 -19.76 24.96
N ARG A 494 7.83 -18.83 25.58
CA ARG A 494 6.43 -19.04 25.96
C ARG A 494 5.54 -19.28 24.73
N PHE A 495 5.72 -18.51 23.67
CA PHE A 495 4.96 -18.67 22.43
C PHE A 495 5.31 -19.98 21.71
N SER A 496 6.60 -20.35 21.67
CA SER A 496 7.07 -21.63 21.15
C SER A 496 6.44 -22.82 21.91
N ALA A 497 6.50 -22.79 23.24
CA ALA A 497 5.92 -23.83 24.08
C ALA A 497 4.40 -23.93 23.91
N ALA A 498 3.70 -22.79 23.82
CA ALA A 498 2.26 -22.75 23.58
C ALA A 498 1.88 -23.32 22.20
N LEU A 499 2.67 -23.02 21.17
CA LEU A 499 2.48 -23.57 19.82
C LEU A 499 2.68 -25.09 19.82
N LEU A 500 3.76 -25.59 20.41
CA LEU A 500 4.02 -27.04 20.51
C LEU A 500 2.94 -27.77 21.30
N ALA A 501 2.47 -27.18 22.41
CA ALA A 501 1.38 -27.75 23.20
C ALA A 501 0.06 -27.85 22.41
N ALA A 502 -0.30 -26.79 21.68
CA ALA A 502 -1.51 -26.79 20.86
C ALA A 502 -1.48 -27.86 19.76
N VAL A 503 -0.30 -28.08 19.17
CA VAL A 503 -0.09 -29.08 18.13
C VAL A 503 -0.17 -30.50 18.69
N SER A 504 0.52 -30.77 19.80
CA SER A 504 0.48 -32.08 20.44
C SER A 504 -0.96 -32.46 20.82
N ALA A 505 -1.76 -31.49 21.25
CA ALA A 505 -3.15 -31.75 21.56
C ALA A 505 -4.04 -31.92 20.31
N ALA A 506 -3.76 -31.22 19.21
CA ALA A 506 -4.46 -31.43 17.94
C ALA A 506 -4.14 -32.78 17.27
N ALA A 507 -2.93 -33.30 17.50
CA ALA A 507 -2.46 -34.58 16.96
C ALA A 507 -2.85 -35.79 17.83
N ALA A 508 -3.33 -35.58 19.06
CA ALA A 508 -3.71 -36.66 19.94
C ALA A 508 -4.89 -37.46 19.33
N PRO A 509 -4.82 -38.81 19.30
CA PRO A 509 -5.88 -39.63 18.74
C PRO A 509 -7.19 -39.38 19.51
N VAL A 510 -8.28 -39.12 18.77
CA VAL A 510 -9.62 -38.80 19.30
C VAL A 510 -10.11 -39.83 20.34
N ALA A 511 -9.63 -41.08 20.25
CA ALA A 511 -9.92 -42.16 21.21
C ALA A 511 -9.42 -41.87 22.64
N ALA A 512 -8.34 -41.11 22.82
CA ALA A 512 -7.84 -40.75 24.16
C ALA A 512 -8.62 -39.58 24.79
N ALA A 513 -9.21 -38.70 23.97
CA ALA A 513 -9.99 -37.55 24.45
C ALA A 513 -11.36 -37.95 25.00
N ALA A 514 -11.91 -39.10 24.57
CA ALA A 514 -13.21 -39.60 25.04
C ALA A 514 -13.14 -40.30 26.41
N ALA A 515 -11.94 -40.66 26.90
CA ALA A 515 -11.78 -41.45 28.12
C ALA A 515 -11.87 -40.66 29.45
N GLY A 516 -12.28 -39.38 29.40
CA GLY A 516 -12.87 -38.67 30.55
C GLY A 516 -11.92 -38.21 31.65
N GLY A 517 -11.85 -36.90 31.86
CA GLY A 517 -11.51 -36.33 33.18
C GLY A 517 -10.26 -35.47 33.31
N SER A 518 -9.65 -34.96 32.23
CA SER A 518 -8.52 -34.04 32.39
C SER A 518 -8.95 -32.57 32.42
N THR A 519 -8.54 -31.88 33.49
CA THR A 519 -8.51 -30.43 33.68
C THR A 519 -7.49 -29.76 32.74
N GLY A 520 -7.47 -30.19 31.48
CA GLY A 520 -6.52 -29.73 30.47
C GLY A 520 -6.72 -28.26 30.15
N ALA A 521 -5.62 -27.52 30.09
CA ALA A 521 -5.60 -26.12 29.67
C ALA A 521 -6.40 -25.93 28.36
N PRO A 522 -7.13 -24.81 28.22
CA PRO A 522 -7.95 -24.55 27.04
C PRO A 522 -7.08 -24.62 25.78
N LEU A 523 -7.52 -25.43 24.82
CA LEU A 523 -6.87 -25.54 23.52
C LEU A 523 -6.94 -24.19 22.81
N LEU A 524 -5.78 -23.72 22.35
CA LEU A 524 -5.71 -22.51 21.53
C LEU A 524 -6.55 -22.70 20.26
N ALA A 525 -7.34 -21.68 19.93
CA ALA A 525 -8.13 -21.68 18.72
C ALA A 525 -7.22 -21.61 17.47
N PRO A 526 -7.67 -22.10 16.31
CA PRO A 526 -6.95 -22.01 15.03
C PRO A 526 -6.31 -20.67 14.72
N LYS A 527 -7.08 -19.60 14.93
CA LYS A 527 -6.65 -18.23 14.65
C LYS A 527 -5.60 -17.76 15.65
N GLU A 528 -5.68 -18.19 16.90
CA GLU A 528 -4.71 -17.85 17.95
C GLU A 528 -3.36 -18.51 17.67
N CYS A 529 -3.34 -19.78 17.28
CA CYS A 529 -2.12 -20.46 16.85
C CYS A 529 -1.50 -19.78 15.61
N GLY A 530 -2.33 -19.40 14.63
CA GLY A 530 -1.88 -18.61 13.48
C GLY A 530 -1.26 -17.27 13.88
N ALA A 531 -1.87 -16.58 14.84
CA ALA A 531 -1.39 -15.31 15.37
C ALA A 531 -0.05 -15.47 16.13
N LEU A 532 0.08 -16.52 16.94
CA LEU A 532 1.34 -16.83 17.61
C LEU A 532 2.48 -17.08 16.63
N LEU A 533 2.23 -17.77 15.50
CA LEU A 533 3.24 -17.95 14.45
C LEU A 533 3.65 -16.62 13.81
N ASP A 534 2.69 -15.73 13.56
CA ASP A 534 3.00 -14.40 13.01
C ASP A 534 3.87 -13.60 13.98
N ILE A 535 3.57 -13.63 15.29
CA ILE A 535 4.38 -12.99 16.34
C ILE A 535 5.78 -13.60 16.40
N CYS A 536 5.89 -14.93 16.44
CA CYS A 536 7.18 -15.63 16.44
C CYS A 536 8.04 -15.23 15.22
N GLY A 537 7.44 -15.19 14.03
CA GLY A 537 8.10 -14.73 12.81
C GLY A 537 8.50 -13.25 12.85
N ALA A 538 7.72 -12.40 13.52
CA ALA A 538 8.06 -10.99 13.70
C ALA A 538 9.19 -10.74 14.72
N LEU A 539 9.28 -11.57 15.76
CA LEU A 539 10.30 -11.45 16.81
C LEU A 539 11.63 -12.11 16.44
N ARG A 540 11.61 -13.17 15.61
CA ARG A 540 12.79 -13.97 15.25
C ARG A 540 14.01 -13.14 14.80
N PRO A 541 13.90 -12.15 13.88
CA PRO A 541 15.07 -11.41 13.39
C PRO A 541 15.79 -10.60 14.47
N PHE A 542 15.13 -10.36 15.60
CA PHE A 542 15.66 -9.56 16.71
C PHE A 542 16.11 -10.44 17.88
N ALA A 543 15.68 -11.71 17.91
CA ALA A 543 16.02 -12.66 18.96
C ALA A 543 17.50 -13.05 18.91
N ALA A 544 18.02 -13.52 20.05
CA ALA A 544 19.29 -14.22 20.11
C ALA A 544 19.34 -15.37 19.09
N PRO A 545 20.49 -15.66 18.45
CA PRO A 545 20.62 -16.77 17.51
C PRO A 545 20.09 -18.11 18.07
N GLU A 546 20.34 -18.38 19.35
CA GLU A 546 19.89 -19.59 20.04
C GLU A 546 18.36 -19.65 20.12
N ILE A 547 17.72 -18.51 20.42
CA ILE A 547 16.26 -18.41 20.50
C ILE A 547 15.63 -18.40 19.10
N GLY A 548 16.28 -17.76 18.13
CA GLY A 548 15.88 -17.82 16.73
C GLY A 548 15.88 -19.27 16.22
N ARG A 549 16.88 -20.07 16.61
CA ARG A 549 16.96 -21.51 16.36
C ARG A 549 15.84 -22.27 17.09
N GLU A 550 15.58 -21.99 18.37
CA GLU A 550 14.44 -22.60 19.11
C GLU A 550 13.09 -22.32 18.41
N LEU A 551 12.85 -21.08 17.96
CA LEU A 551 11.63 -20.70 17.23
C LEU A 551 11.54 -21.37 15.86
N PHE A 552 12.67 -21.51 15.17
CA PHE A 552 12.76 -22.24 13.91
C PHE A 552 12.36 -23.70 14.09
N GLU A 553 12.99 -24.40 15.04
CA GLU A 553 12.74 -25.81 15.31
C GLU A 553 11.31 -26.05 15.78
N ALA A 554 10.73 -25.14 16.56
CA ALA A 554 9.32 -25.21 16.93
C ALA A 554 8.39 -25.09 15.72
N THR A 555 8.69 -24.17 14.79
CA THR A 555 7.92 -23.99 13.54
C THR A 555 8.06 -25.21 12.63
N LEU A 556 9.27 -25.77 12.53
CA LEU A 556 9.56 -26.97 11.74
C LEU A 556 8.88 -28.21 12.32
N THR A 557 8.91 -28.37 13.64
CA THR A 557 8.20 -29.44 14.36
C THR A 557 6.70 -29.33 14.17
N LEU A 558 6.14 -28.12 14.30
CA LEU A 558 4.73 -27.84 13.98
C LEU A 558 4.39 -28.30 12.56
N LEU A 559 5.22 -27.96 11.57
CA LEU A 559 4.99 -28.34 10.18
C LEU A 559 4.95 -29.86 10.02
N ARG A 560 5.95 -30.58 10.56
CA ARG A 560 6.01 -32.06 10.52
C ARG A 560 4.76 -32.68 11.14
N ARG A 561 4.35 -32.21 12.32
CA ARG A 561 3.13 -32.70 12.99
C ARG A 561 1.85 -32.41 12.20
N CYS A 562 1.75 -31.25 11.56
CA CYS A 562 0.62 -30.96 10.67
C CYS A 562 0.59 -31.94 9.49
N ASN A 563 1.75 -32.27 8.92
CA ASN A 563 1.87 -33.20 7.80
C ASN A 563 1.47 -34.62 8.22
N GLU A 564 1.98 -35.10 9.35
CA GLU A 564 1.62 -36.39 9.95
C GLU A 564 0.11 -36.50 10.21
N ALA A 565 -0.47 -35.47 10.85
CA ALA A 565 -1.90 -35.43 11.17
C ALA A 565 -2.77 -35.37 9.91
N LEU A 566 -2.37 -34.61 8.89
CA LEU A 566 -3.10 -34.53 7.61
C LEU A 566 -3.01 -35.84 6.81
N SER A 567 -1.90 -36.58 6.93
CA SER A 567 -1.69 -37.84 6.22
C SER A 567 -2.40 -39.03 6.90
N SER A 568 -2.43 -39.04 8.23
CA SER A 568 -3.08 -40.10 9.03
C SER A 568 -4.60 -39.92 9.15
N SER A 569 -5.11 -38.71 8.92
CA SER A 569 -6.52 -38.38 8.99
C SER A 569 -7.30 -39.08 7.87
N SER A 570 -7.94 -40.22 8.20
CA SER A 570 -8.90 -40.91 7.33
C SER A 570 -10.11 -40.02 7.05
N SER A 571 -10.82 -40.25 5.93
CA SER A 571 -11.89 -39.38 5.40
C SER A 571 -12.97 -38.96 6.41
N SER A 572 -13.11 -39.65 7.55
CA SER A 572 -14.09 -39.42 8.61
C SER A 572 -13.76 -38.32 9.65
N SER A 573 -12.55 -37.74 9.67
CA SER A 573 -12.25 -36.66 10.64
C SER A 573 -13.10 -35.42 10.40
N SER A 574 -13.53 -34.73 11.47
CA SER A 574 -14.32 -33.50 11.37
C SER A 574 -13.63 -32.46 10.47
N SER A 575 -14.40 -31.88 9.54
CA SER A 575 -13.92 -30.90 8.55
C SER A 575 -13.20 -29.71 9.19
N SER A 576 -13.60 -29.33 10.41
CA SER A 576 -13.01 -28.26 11.21
C SER A 576 -11.54 -28.52 11.60
N SER A 577 -11.21 -29.72 12.08
CA SER A 577 -9.83 -30.05 12.51
C SER A 577 -8.85 -30.05 11.32
N ARG A 578 -9.26 -30.59 10.16
CA ARG A 578 -8.43 -30.50 8.94
C ARG A 578 -8.23 -29.07 8.46
N ALA A 579 -9.26 -28.21 8.54
CA ALA A 579 -9.14 -26.81 8.15
C ALA A 579 -8.15 -26.06 9.05
N LEU A 580 -8.17 -26.36 10.35
CA LEU A 580 -7.19 -25.89 11.32
C LEU A 580 -5.77 -26.32 10.93
N LEU A 581 -5.53 -27.62 10.76
CA LEU A 581 -4.21 -28.15 10.41
C LEU A 581 -3.65 -27.53 9.12
N ARG A 582 -4.48 -27.37 8.07
CA ARG A 582 -4.07 -26.68 6.83
C ARG A 582 -3.72 -25.22 7.04
N THR A 583 -4.48 -24.51 7.90
CA THR A 583 -4.19 -23.11 8.22
C THR A 583 -2.84 -22.97 8.93
N LEU A 584 -2.55 -23.87 9.89
CA LEU A 584 -1.26 -23.90 10.57
C LEU A 584 -0.13 -24.31 9.65
N GLN A 585 -0.34 -25.32 8.81
CA GLN A 585 0.63 -25.74 7.81
C GLN A 585 1.02 -24.57 6.89
N ARG A 586 0.03 -23.83 6.38
CA ARG A 586 0.25 -22.63 5.56
C ARG A 586 1.06 -21.56 6.28
N LYS A 587 0.73 -21.29 7.55
CA LYS A 587 1.43 -20.30 8.37
C LYS A 587 2.86 -20.75 8.70
N ALA A 588 3.06 -22.04 8.96
CA ALA A 588 4.37 -22.63 9.17
C ALA A 588 5.24 -22.49 7.92
N TYR A 589 4.72 -22.76 6.71
CA TYR A 589 5.44 -22.51 5.46
C TYR A 589 5.84 -21.03 5.29
N MET A 590 4.94 -20.09 5.60
CA MET A 590 5.25 -18.66 5.52
C MET A 590 6.33 -18.24 6.55
N SER A 591 6.23 -18.75 7.77
CA SER A 591 7.21 -18.47 8.84
C SER A 591 8.59 -19.05 8.49
N LEU A 592 8.64 -20.30 8.02
CA LEU A 592 9.86 -20.95 7.56
C LEU A 592 10.47 -20.24 6.34
N LYS A 593 9.65 -19.77 5.39
CA LYS A 593 10.13 -18.97 4.26
C LYS A 593 10.91 -17.74 4.74
N HIS A 594 10.32 -16.95 5.63
CA HIS A 594 10.99 -15.75 6.16
C HIS A 594 12.24 -16.11 6.95
N ALA A 595 12.17 -17.16 7.76
CA ALA A 595 13.30 -17.68 8.50
C ALA A 595 14.49 -18.11 7.62
N LEU A 596 14.22 -18.66 6.43
CA LEU A 596 15.23 -19.05 5.45
C LEU A 596 15.82 -17.82 4.74
N GLU A 597 14.99 -16.83 4.42
CA GLU A 597 15.43 -15.55 3.83
C GLU A 597 16.44 -14.82 4.72
N ASP A 598 16.32 -14.94 6.05
CA ASP A 598 17.20 -14.34 7.06
C ASP A 598 18.58 -15.04 7.19
N GLY A 599 18.81 -16.18 6.54
CA GLY A 599 20.09 -16.91 6.57
C GLY A 599 20.11 -18.09 7.56
N GLY A 600 19.37 -19.17 7.24
CA GLY A 600 19.33 -20.38 8.06
C GLY A 600 20.63 -21.20 8.03
N GLU A 601 20.92 -21.89 9.14
CA GLU A 601 22.10 -22.77 9.25
C GLU A 601 21.95 -24.05 8.39
N ARG A 602 23.07 -24.64 7.92
CA ARG A 602 23.05 -25.85 7.07
C ARG A 602 22.13 -26.97 7.61
N GLU A 603 22.18 -27.27 8.90
CA GLU A 603 21.35 -28.32 9.52
C GLU A 603 19.85 -27.98 9.45
N GLN A 604 19.51 -26.71 9.64
CA GLN A 604 18.14 -26.20 9.53
C GLN A 604 17.59 -26.37 8.10
N LEU A 605 18.43 -26.10 7.09
CA LEU A 605 18.06 -26.26 5.68
C LEU A 605 17.71 -27.72 5.37
N LEU A 606 18.53 -28.66 5.82
CA LEU A 606 18.29 -30.09 5.64
C LEU A 606 17.03 -30.56 6.41
N GLY A 607 16.82 -30.01 7.61
CA GLY A 607 15.62 -30.27 8.39
C GLY A 607 14.32 -29.83 7.69
N VAL A 608 14.34 -28.64 7.06
CA VAL A 608 13.22 -28.14 6.24
C VAL A 608 13.04 -28.97 4.98
N TRP A 609 14.13 -29.34 4.30
CA TRP A 609 14.08 -30.20 3.12
C TRP A 609 13.37 -31.53 3.43
N ALA A 610 13.76 -32.19 4.52
CA ALA A 610 13.12 -33.43 4.97
C ALA A 610 11.61 -33.24 5.20
N ALA A 611 11.22 -32.18 5.93
CA ALA A 611 9.81 -31.89 6.19
C ALA A 611 9.02 -31.56 4.92
N LEU A 612 9.62 -30.87 3.94
CA LEU A 612 9.02 -30.58 2.64
C LEU A 612 8.87 -31.87 1.82
N LYS A 613 9.90 -32.70 1.74
CA LYS A 613 9.90 -33.98 1.02
C LYS A 613 8.77 -34.89 1.50
N GLU A 614 8.59 -35.02 2.81
CA GLU A 614 7.52 -35.82 3.44
C GLU A 614 6.11 -35.30 3.14
N SER A 615 5.96 -34.02 2.82
CA SER A 615 4.65 -33.37 2.67
C SER A 615 4.19 -33.13 1.24
N CYS A 616 4.93 -33.66 0.25
CA CYS A 616 4.69 -33.48 -1.19
C CYS A 616 3.25 -33.83 -1.67
N GLY A 617 2.49 -34.62 -0.90
CA GLY A 617 1.08 -34.95 -1.22
C GLY A 617 0.01 -34.27 -0.37
N THR A 618 0.38 -33.54 0.68
CA THR A 618 -0.60 -33.04 1.68
C THR A 618 -1.18 -31.65 1.34
N ALA A 619 -0.51 -30.89 0.49
CA ALA A 619 -0.87 -29.51 0.13
C ALA A 619 -1.98 -29.45 -0.96
N ALA A 620 -3.11 -30.11 -0.73
CA ALA A 620 -4.16 -30.27 -1.72
C ALA A 620 -4.91 -28.95 -2.09
N ALA A 621 -4.87 -27.92 -1.23
CA ALA A 621 -5.54 -26.65 -1.51
C ALA A 621 -4.58 -25.68 -2.22
N ALA A 622 -5.06 -25.00 -3.27
CA ALA A 622 -4.24 -24.09 -4.09
C ALA A 622 -3.53 -22.96 -3.29
N ALA A 623 -4.11 -22.52 -2.17
CA ALA A 623 -3.49 -21.53 -1.30
C ALA A 623 -2.34 -22.11 -0.44
N ASP A 624 -2.45 -23.38 -0.04
CA ASP A 624 -1.40 -24.08 0.71
C ASP A 624 -0.24 -24.42 -0.22
N LEU A 625 -0.55 -24.90 -1.43
CA LEU A 625 0.43 -25.19 -2.48
C LEU A 625 1.31 -23.97 -2.79
N LYS A 626 0.70 -22.78 -2.96
CA LYS A 626 1.48 -21.54 -3.19
C LYS A 626 2.50 -21.29 -2.08
N GLN A 627 2.09 -21.38 -0.81
CA GLN A 627 3.00 -21.06 0.30
C GLN A 627 4.08 -22.13 0.47
N ARG A 628 3.74 -23.40 0.22
CA ARG A 628 4.71 -24.50 0.14
C ARG A 628 5.77 -24.24 -0.92
N LEU A 629 5.37 -23.90 -2.15
CA LEU A 629 6.29 -23.60 -3.25
C LEU A 629 7.19 -22.39 -2.93
N CYS A 630 6.63 -21.33 -2.34
CA CYS A 630 7.42 -20.19 -1.88
C CYS A 630 8.42 -20.56 -0.77
N CYS A 631 8.07 -21.50 0.12
CA CYS A 631 8.99 -22.02 1.14
C CYS A 631 10.09 -22.89 0.52
N LEU A 632 9.75 -23.73 -0.47
CA LEU A 632 10.72 -24.51 -1.24
C LEU A 632 11.69 -23.61 -1.99
N GLU A 633 11.20 -22.56 -2.65
CA GLU A 633 12.06 -21.57 -3.32
C GLU A 633 13.05 -20.91 -2.36
N ALA A 634 12.58 -20.44 -1.19
CA ALA A 634 13.46 -19.84 -0.18
C ALA A 634 14.50 -20.84 0.35
N LEU A 635 14.12 -22.11 0.49
CA LEU A 635 15.06 -23.19 0.82
C LEU A 635 16.12 -23.35 -0.27
N LEU A 636 15.73 -23.43 -1.54
CA LEU A 636 16.66 -23.55 -2.67
C LEU A 636 17.62 -22.36 -2.74
N GLN A 637 17.12 -21.13 -2.59
CA GLN A 637 17.96 -19.93 -2.55
C GLN A 637 18.96 -19.98 -1.39
N SER A 638 18.53 -20.44 -0.22
CA SER A 638 19.40 -20.59 0.95
C SER A 638 20.45 -21.67 0.72
N LEU A 639 20.08 -22.83 0.18
CA LEU A 639 21.02 -23.89 -0.21
C LEU A 639 22.07 -23.37 -1.20
N GLY A 640 21.67 -22.53 -2.15
CA GLY A 640 22.60 -21.87 -3.09
C GLY A 640 23.61 -20.97 -2.39
N LYS A 641 23.17 -20.16 -1.42
CA LYS A 641 24.07 -19.31 -0.61
C LYS A 641 25.07 -20.13 0.21
N HIS A 642 24.64 -21.29 0.71
CA HIS A 642 25.47 -22.20 1.51
C HIS A 642 26.17 -23.28 0.69
N LYS A 643 26.15 -23.22 -0.65
CA LYS A 643 26.73 -24.25 -1.54
C LYS A 643 28.20 -24.55 -1.20
N SER A 644 28.98 -23.53 -0.84
CA SER A 644 30.40 -23.66 -0.48
C SER A 644 30.64 -24.40 0.86
N GLU A 645 29.63 -24.53 1.71
CA GLU A 645 29.71 -25.28 2.96
C GLU A 645 29.50 -26.79 2.77
N PHE A 646 29.08 -27.21 1.57
CA PHE A 646 28.95 -28.62 1.20
C PHE A 646 30.22 -29.10 0.51
N SER A 647 30.68 -30.30 0.88
CA SER A 647 31.60 -31.04 0.01
C SER A 647 30.89 -31.39 -1.30
N GLU A 648 31.60 -31.43 -2.42
CA GLU A 648 31.07 -31.81 -3.74
C GLU A 648 30.23 -33.11 -3.69
N GLU A 649 30.69 -34.14 -2.97
CA GLU A 649 29.96 -35.39 -2.81
C GLU A 649 28.61 -35.20 -2.09
N ALA A 650 28.61 -34.52 -0.94
CA ALA A 650 27.38 -34.22 -0.20
C ALA A 650 26.41 -33.32 -0.99
N TRP A 651 26.94 -32.36 -1.77
CA TRP A 651 26.11 -31.52 -2.64
C TRP A 651 25.47 -32.34 -3.77
N GLY A 652 26.26 -33.23 -4.40
CA GLY A 652 25.76 -34.14 -5.43
C GLY A 652 24.70 -35.11 -4.90
N GLN A 653 24.89 -35.65 -3.70
CA GLN A 653 23.89 -36.49 -3.02
C GLN A 653 22.61 -35.71 -2.72
N LEU A 654 22.74 -34.48 -2.20
CA LEU A 654 21.59 -33.62 -1.91
C LEU A 654 20.79 -33.33 -3.19
N LEU A 655 21.45 -32.93 -4.29
CA LEU A 655 20.78 -32.71 -5.57
C LEU A 655 20.19 -34.00 -6.15
N GLY A 656 20.87 -35.13 -5.99
CA GLY A 656 20.37 -36.44 -6.39
C GLY A 656 19.08 -36.84 -5.68
N GLU A 657 18.85 -36.39 -4.45
CA GLU A 657 17.58 -36.55 -3.75
C GLU A 657 16.56 -35.46 -4.08
N LEU A 658 17.03 -34.23 -4.27
CA LEU A 658 16.19 -33.05 -4.42
C LEU A 658 15.48 -33.02 -5.77
N LEU A 659 16.21 -33.29 -6.86
CA LEU A 659 15.68 -33.28 -8.21
C LEU A 659 14.48 -34.24 -8.40
N PRO A 660 14.57 -35.55 -8.08
CA PRO A 660 13.46 -36.48 -8.29
C PRO A 660 12.24 -36.18 -7.40
N ALA A 661 12.42 -35.51 -6.27
CA ALA A 661 11.32 -35.14 -5.38
C ALA A 661 10.65 -33.80 -5.77
N ALA A 662 11.45 -32.76 -6.03
CA ALA A 662 10.94 -31.43 -6.30
C ALA A 662 10.41 -31.26 -7.73
N VAL A 663 11.10 -31.80 -8.74
CA VAL A 663 10.75 -31.53 -10.15
C VAL A 663 9.33 -32.01 -10.49
N PRO A 664 8.90 -33.24 -10.14
CA PRO A 664 7.52 -33.67 -10.42
C PRO A 664 6.47 -32.77 -9.76
N GLU A 665 6.70 -32.33 -8.51
CA GLU A 665 5.82 -31.42 -7.80
C GLU A 665 5.70 -30.06 -8.51
N LEU A 666 6.83 -29.49 -8.95
CA LEU A 666 6.87 -28.23 -9.68
C LEU A 666 6.14 -28.33 -11.01
N LEU A 667 6.35 -29.41 -11.77
CA LEU A 667 5.70 -29.63 -13.05
C LEU A 667 4.19 -29.81 -12.92
N LEU A 668 3.72 -30.49 -11.87
CA LEU A 668 2.29 -30.57 -11.55
C LEU A 668 1.74 -29.19 -11.16
N SER A 669 2.49 -28.43 -10.37
CA SER A 669 2.10 -27.09 -9.92
C SER A 669 2.06 -26.06 -11.06
N LEU A 670 2.85 -26.23 -12.11
CA LEU A 670 2.77 -25.46 -13.35
C LEU A 670 1.43 -25.66 -14.09
N LYS A 671 0.67 -26.70 -13.75
CA LYS A 671 -0.68 -26.97 -14.27
C LYS A 671 -1.81 -26.41 -13.41
N ASP A 672 -1.50 -25.85 -12.25
CA ASP A 672 -2.52 -25.42 -11.32
C ASP A 672 -3.42 -24.33 -11.94
N LEU A 673 -4.72 -24.39 -11.66
CA LEU A 673 -5.69 -23.39 -12.13
C LEU A 673 -5.35 -21.99 -11.57
N ASN A 674 -4.74 -21.93 -10.40
CA ASN A 674 -4.30 -20.72 -9.75
C ASN A 674 -3.04 -20.15 -10.41
N LYS A 675 -3.19 -19.01 -11.09
CA LYS A 675 -2.09 -18.25 -11.71
C LYS A 675 -0.93 -17.98 -10.73
N LYS A 676 -1.21 -17.74 -9.44
CA LYS A 676 -0.17 -17.46 -8.43
C LYS A 676 0.66 -18.70 -8.08
N ALA A 677 0.03 -19.88 -8.03
CA ALA A 677 0.74 -21.14 -7.79
C ALA A 677 1.65 -21.49 -9.00
N ARG A 678 1.14 -21.32 -10.22
CA ARG A 678 1.95 -21.49 -11.44
C ARG A 678 3.15 -20.56 -11.51
N ALA A 679 2.97 -19.29 -11.16
CA ALA A 679 4.07 -18.33 -11.12
C ALA A 679 5.13 -18.73 -10.07
N ALA A 680 4.70 -19.14 -8.87
CA ALA A 680 5.61 -19.64 -7.85
C ALA A 680 6.37 -20.89 -8.32
N ALA A 681 5.68 -21.87 -8.91
CA ALA A 681 6.31 -23.08 -9.44
C ALA A 681 7.37 -22.79 -10.52
N ALA A 682 7.08 -21.86 -11.44
CA ALA A 682 8.02 -21.43 -12.46
C ALA A 682 9.27 -20.78 -11.85
N GLN A 683 9.09 -19.91 -10.86
CA GLN A 683 10.18 -19.24 -10.15
C GLN A 683 11.03 -20.23 -9.34
N THR A 684 10.40 -21.20 -8.68
CA THR A 684 11.10 -22.27 -7.95
C THR A 684 11.89 -23.17 -8.91
N LEU A 685 11.36 -23.48 -10.10
CA LEU A 685 12.07 -24.27 -11.11
C LEU A 685 13.28 -23.51 -11.69
N ASP A 686 13.15 -22.20 -11.90
CA ASP A 686 14.25 -21.33 -12.32
C ASP A 686 15.37 -21.28 -11.26
N THR A 687 14.99 -21.16 -9.98
CA THR A 687 15.94 -21.23 -8.85
C THR A 687 16.64 -22.59 -8.81
N LEU A 688 15.90 -23.68 -9.03
CA LEU A 688 16.46 -25.03 -9.08
C LEU A 688 17.47 -25.20 -10.23
N ALA A 689 17.19 -24.62 -11.39
CA ALA A 689 18.12 -24.62 -12.52
C ALA A 689 19.43 -23.90 -12.19
N GLN A 690 19.35 -22.74 -11.53
CA GLN A 690 20.53 -21.99 -11.06
C GLN A 690 21.38 -22.81 -10.07
N LEU A 691 20.77 -23.64 -9.22
CA LEU A 691 21.54 -24.51 -8.31
C LEU A 691 22.33 -25.61 -9.03
N CYS A 692 21.83 -26.07 -10.18
CA CYS A 692 22.49 -27.06 -11.01
C CYS A 692 23.60 -26.44 -11.90
N GLU A 693 23.69 -25.11 -11.97
CA GLU A 693 24.69 -24.41 -12.76
C GLU A 693 26.12 -24.77 -12.30
N GLY A 694 27.02 -24.95 -13.27
CA GLY A 694 28.40 -25.39 -13.05
C GLY A 694 28.60 -26.91 -12.97
N SER A 695 27.55 -27.73 -12.99
CA SER A 695 27.65 -29.19 -13.10
C SER A 695 26.79 -29.72 -14.24
N GLN A 696 27.43 -30.09 -15.35
CA GLN A 696 26.72 -30.67 -16.50
C GLN A 696 25.92 -31.92 -16.12
N LEU A 697 26.41 -32.71 -15.16
CA LEU A 697 25.71 -33.91 -14.69
C LEU A 697 24.37 -33.55 -14.02
N HIS A 698 24.37 -32.57 -13.12
CA HIS A 698 23.14 -32.15 -12.43
C HIS A 698 22.17 -31.44 -13.37
N LEU A 699 22.68 -30.61 -14.28
CA LEU A 699 21.84 -29.94 -15.27
C LEU A 699 21.22 -30.92 -16.26
N SER A 700 21.99 -31.90 -16.73
CA SER A 700 21.48 -33.00 -17.57
C SER A 700 20.40 -33.81 -16.82
N ALA A 701 20.60 -34.09 -15.53
CA ALA A 701 19.59 -34.77 -14.71
C ALA A 701 18.31 -33.95 -14.59
N LEU A 702 18.40 -32.64 -14.31
CA LEU A 702 17.25 -31.73 -14.25
C LEU A 702 16.49 -31.70 -15.59
N VAL A 703 17.20 -31.52 -16.70
CA VAL A 703 16.61 -31.56 -18.05
C VAL A 703 15.93 -32.91 -18.30
N THR A 704 16.53 -34.03 -17.88
CA THR A 704 15.93 -35.36 -18.02
C THR A 704 14.63 -35.46 -17.22
N TYR A 705 14.58 -35.01 -15.97
CA TYR A 705 13.35 -35.03 -15.17
C TYR A 705 12.26 -34.11 -15.76
N VAL A 706 12.64 -32.92 -16.25
CA VAL A 706 11.71 -31.99 -16.88
C VAL A 706 11.17 -32.56 -18.19
N ALA A 707 12.04 -33.13 -19.03
CA ALA A 707 11.66 -33.75 -20.30
C ALA A 707 10.78 -34.99 -20.08
N ALA A 708 11.14 -35.88 -19.15
CA ALA A 708 10.32 -37.04 -18.79
C ALA A 708 8.96 -36.61 -18.23
N GLY A 709 8.97 -35.59 -17.38
CA GLY A 709 7.77 -34.98 -16.84
C GLY A 709 6.86 -34.42 -17.93
N PHE A 710 7.38 -33.78 -18.99
CA PHE A 710 6.58 -33.32 -20.12
C PHE A 710 6.20 -34.42 -21.12
N GLY A 711 7.04 -35.45 -21.30
CA GLY A 711 6.78 -36.60 -22.17
C GLY A 711 5.58 -37.43 -21.68
N GLY A 712 5.38 -37.52 -20.36
CA GLY A 712 4.16 -38.11 -19.79
C GLY A 712 2.90 -37.24 -19.92
N LEU A 713 3.02 -36.02 -20.45
CA LEU A 713 1.94 -35.02 -20.52
C LEU A 713 1.51 -34.67 -21.94
N THR A 714 2.17 -35.23 -22.95
CA THR A 714 1.61 -35.26 -24.30
C THR A 714 0.42 -36.22 -24.26
N PRO A 715 -0.83 -35.74 -24.43
CA PRO A 715 -1.95 -36.65 -24.53
C PRO A 715 -1.66 -37.58 -25.72
N GLU A 716 -1.75 -38.89 -25.51
CA GLU A 716 -1.75 -39.81 -26.63
C GLU A 716 -2.85 -39.37 -27.59
N THR A 717 -2.45 -38.90 -28.76
CA THR A 717 -3.32 -38.40 -29.81
C THR A 717 -4.17 -39.51 -30.48
N GLY A 718 -4.40 -40.62 -29.78
CA GLY A 718 -5.14 -41.80 -30.26
C GLY A 718 -6.53 -42.02 -29.66
N GLY A 719 -6.98 -41.20 -28.70
CA GLY A 719 -8.32 -41.32 -28.11
C GLY A 719 -9.43 -40.68 -28.99
N PRO A 720 -10.63 -41.29 -29.07
CA PRO A 720 -11.72 -40.81 -29.93
C PRO A 720 -12.13 -39.37 -29.59
N GLN A 721 -12.34 -38.59 -30.65
CA GLN A 721 -12.67 -37.17 -30.71
C GLN A 721 -13.58 -36.69 -29.56
N GLY A 722 -13.09 -35.78 -28.70
CA GLY A 722 -13.99 -35.04 -27.79
C GLY A 722 -13.38 -34.34 -26.57
N ALA A 723 -12.16 -34.67 -26.13
CA ALA A 723 -11.60 -34.04 -24.94
C ALA A 723 -10.89 -32.70 -25.26
N PRO A 724 -11.16 -31.61 -24.53
CA PRO A 724 -10.51 -30.33 -24.74
C PRO A 724 -8.99 -30.47 -24.51
N GLY A 725 -8.21 -30.13 -25.53
CA GLY A 725 -6.75 -30.14 -25.44
C GLY A 725 -6.23 -29.29 -24.28
N ALA A 726 -5.06 -29.64 -23.75
CA ALA A 726 -4.43 -28.94 -22.63
C ALA A 726 -4.41 -27.41 -22.85
N PRO A 727 -4.68 -26.59 -21.82
CA PRO A 727 -4.82 -25.15 -21.97
C PRO A 727 -3.52 -24.53 -22.55
N PRO A 728 -3.61 -23.56 -23.47
CA PRO A 728 -2.45 -23.00 -24.19
C PRO A 728 -1.37 -22.40 -23.28
N LEU A 729 -1.74 -21.99 -22.06
CA LEU A 729 -0.82 -21.47 -21.04
C LEU A 729 0.19 -22.51 -20.51
N LEU A 730 -0.14 -23.79 -20.61
CA LEU A 730 0.69 -24.88 -20.13
C LEU A 730 1.89 -25.09 -21.06
N LYS A 731 1.67 -24.92 -22.37
CA LYS A 731 2.72 -25.00 -23.39
C LYS A 731 3.70 -23.82 -23.30
N SER A 732 3.22 -22.62 -22.99
CA SER A 732 4.10 -21.45 -22.90
C SER A 732 5.00 -21.45 -21.66
N ALA A 733 4.49 -21.83 -20.48
CA ALA A 733 5.31 -21.93 -19.28
C ALA A 733 6.34 -23.07 -19.38
N ALA A 734 5.93 -24.21 -19.93
CA ALA A 734 6.83 -25.33 -20.24
C ALA A 734 7.93 -24.94 -21.23
N ALA A 735 7.56 -24.29 -22.33
CA ALA A 735 8.51 -23.83 -23.34
C ALA A 735 9.47 -22.77 -22.81
N LEU A 736 9.02 -21.86 -21.92
CA LEU A 736 9.89 -20.89 -21.27
C LEU A 736 10.87 -21.54 -20.30
N ALA A 737 10.42 -22.51 -19.50
CA ALA A 737 11.28 -23.26 -18.59
C ALA A 737 12.31 -24.10 -19.35
N LEU A 738 11.89 -24.80 -20.40
CA LEU A 738 12.79 -25.56 -21.28
C LEU A 738 13.75 -24.65 -22.05
N GLY A 739 13.28 -23.50 -22.54
CA GLY A 739 14.12 -22.52 -23.23
C GLY A 739 15.24 -22.01 -22.34
N ARG A 740 14.93 -21.63 -21.10
CA ARG A 740 15.96 -21.22 -20.13
C ARG A 740 16.90 -22.34 -19.74
N LEU A 741 16.40 -23.56 -19.54
CA LEU A 741 17.26 -24.72 -19.27
C LEU A 741 18.20 -25.00 -20.45
N PHE A 742 17.73 -24.81 -21.68
CA PHE A 742 18.55 -24.95 -22.87
C PHE A 742 19.61 -23.85 -22.96
N ASP A 743 19.24 -22.59 -22.69
CA ASP A 743 20.19 -21.47 -22.64
C ASP A 743 21.30 -21.73 -21.61
N LEU A 744 20.95 -22.20 -20.40
CA LEU A 744 21.90 -22.57 -19.34
C LEU A 744 22.74 -23.81 -19.67
N TYR A 745 22.21 -24.73 -20.48
CA TYR A 745 22.95 -25.94 -20.89
C TYR A 745 23.94 -25.65 -22.02
N CYS A 746 23.65 -24.64 -22.84
CA CYS A 746 24.51 -24.21 -23.94
C CYS A 746 25.58 -23.19 -23.55
N SER A 747 25.38 -22.45 -22.45
CA SER A 747 26.40 -21.59 -21.81
C SER A 747 27.41 -22.39 -21.03
#